data_AF-A0A084JUX6-F1
#
_entry.id   AF-A0A084JUX6-F1
#
_cell.length_a   1.000
_cell.length_b   1.000
_cell.length_c   1.000
_cell.angle_alpha   90.00
_cell.angle_beta   90.00
_cell.angle_gamma   90.00
#
_symmetry.space_group_name_H-M   'P 1'
#
loop_
_entity.id
_entity.type
_entity.pdbx_description
1 polymer ?
#
loop_
_entity_poly.entity_id
_entity_poly.type
_entity_poly.pdbx_seq_one_letter_code
_entity_poly.pdbx_strand_id
1 'polypeptide(L)'
;MRILISLFITITCLQATAQEYTSIAKEFLNQNKSTYLFEVQDINELKVTTSSFSKSLNAQTVYISQYYQGIEIANSSSMFLIKDNEVISSSISFEKNIISKINSTNNAIEPITAIHQAASSMELNFNTNTYATGTDQNGILHFSNSSLSSKPIKLNPIYIKTENILRLTWQVYIETNDNQHMYLLYIDSISGELIKEIDLVISCNFSHDEENQHQPRHSSYFTETFSTQTATTFMDNSQYNVYALPLESPNHGNESIVNSPADPVASPFGWHDTNAVVGPDFTITRGNNVFAQDDFDGDGSTIGASPDGGITLDFSFPQQLDVPARDNINGSTVNLFYMNNMMHDIWYQYGFDEASGNFQSNNYGNGGLEGDFVVADAQDGSGFNNATFGTPGDGGNPRMNMFLWNAPTTGGVNPLTINNSNLAGSYDGEPAAFGNSLPSPNSPLVSDLALVIDDNSGGVSTDISDACDVITNGPSLNGKIVVMRRGNCQFGTKVLAAQNQGAIAVIVVNNAATAPIAMAPGNDGNLVTIPSIMISQNDGNSLIAALQGGTTINASLNNTGLFRKDGSLDNGIVAHEYGHGISTRLTGGPANPSCLSNNEQMGEGWSDWFSLIITIEPGDLGTDIRGIGTYSTNQSVTGPGIRNFPYSTDFNINPVTFGDTNNANFSAPHGIGSIWASMLWDLSWRFISDYGYDPDLFNGTGGNNIAMQLIMDGMKLQPCNPGFVDGRDAILQADMIANGGVNSDRIWEVFAARGLGFSATQGDSNNRFDQIEAFDTPAPLSNDNESINSFNIFPNPTNGLVSIASLNQVNNGLLTIYDFNGRIVFNKTSNFNEIVKVDLSSLKAGIYLISISGEDINHVEKIVVK
;
A
#
# COMPACT_ATOMS: atom_id res chain seq x y z
N MET A 1 12.38 -43.36 6.19
CA MET A 1 11.73 -43.55 7.50
C MET A 1 12.06 -42.42 8.50
N ARG A 2 13.31 -41.94 8.61
CA ARG A 2 13.63 -40.78 9.48
C ARG A 2 13.03 -39.43 9.02
N ILE A 3 12.96 -39.17 7.71
CA ILE A 3 12.32 -37.96 7.15
C ILE A 3 10.79 -37.96 7.38
N LEU A 4 10.14 -39.11 7.23
CA LEU A 4 8.70 -39.29 7.50
C LEU A 4 8.33 -39.13 8.98
N ILE A 5 9.24 -39.44 9.90
CA ILE A 5 9.01 -39.27 11.35
C ILE A 5 9.20 -37.80 11.76
N SER A 6 10.18 -37.09 11.20
CA SER A 6 10.33 -35.64 11.42
C SER A 6 9.12 -34.84 10.90
N LEU A 7 8.60 -35.19 9.71
CA LEU A 7 7.42 -34.54 9.14
C LEU A 7 6.15 -34.79 9.97
N PHE A 8 6.01 -35.99 10.56
CA PHE A 8 4.89 -36.31 11.43
C PHE A 8 4.96 -35.59 12.79
N ILE A 9 6.17 -35.36 13.33
CA ILE A 9 6.38 -34.68 14.61
C ILE A 9 6.15 -33.16 14.47
N THR A 10 6.54 -32.54 13.36
CA THR A 10 6.29 -31.11 13.12
C THR A 10 4.81 -30.80 12.87
N ILE A 11 4.11 -31.63 12.08
CA ILE A 11 2.66 -31.48 11.82
C ILE A 11 1.83 -31.68 13.11
N THR A 12 2.20 -32.63 13.97
CA THR A 12 1.49 -32.84 15.24
C THR A 12 1.72 -31.74 16.27
N CYS A 13 2.88 -31.08 16.26
CA CYS A 13 3.16 -29.94 17.14
C CYS A 13 2.37 -28.69 16.74
N LEU A 14 2.29 -28.38 15.43
CA LEU A 14 1.53 -27.22 14.91
C LEU A 14 0.01 -27.36 15.12
N GLN A 15 -0.55 -28.56 14.98
CA GLN A 15 -1.97 -28.80 15.28
C GLN A 15 -2.27 -28.70 16.79
N ALA A 16 -1.32 -29.06 17.65
CA ALA A 16 -1.48 -28.94 19.10
C ALA A 16 -1.48 -27.46 19.55
N THR A 17 -0.60 -26.62 18.99
CA THR A 17 -0.53 -25.18 19.34
C THR A 17 -1.74 -24.40 18.81
N ALA A 18 -2.18 -24.66 17.58
CA ALA A 18 -3.39 -24.00 17.04
C ALA A 18 -4.64 -24.35 17.87
N GLN A 19 -4.80 -25.62 18.26
CA GLN A 19 -5.90 -26.06 19.12
C GLN A 19 -5.84 -25.45 20.52
N GLU A 20 -4.63 -25.19 21.04
CA GLU A 20 -4.41 -24.49 22.30
C GLU A 20 -4.85 -23.03 22.22
N TYR A 21 -4.42 -22.28 21.20
CA TYR A 21 -4.82 -20.87 21.03
C TYR A 21 -6.32 -20.70 20.82
N THR A 22 -6.96 -21.57 20.02
CA THR A 22 -8.43 -21.56 19.87
C THR A 22 -9.12 -21.76 21.22
N SER A 23 -8.61 -22.65 22.07
CA SER A 23 -9.17 -22.87 23.41
C SER A 23 -9.01 -21.65 24.31
N ILE A 24 -7.82 -21.03 24.31
CA ILE A 24 -7.53 -19.81 25.09
C ILE A 24 -8.47 -18.66 24.66
N ALA A 25 -8.61 -18.42 23.35
CA ALA A 25 -9.50 -17.39 22.82
C ALA A 25 -10.97 -17.66 23.18
N LYS A 26 -11.44 -18.91 23.06
CA LYS A 26 -12.80 -19.29 23.46
C LYS A 26 -13.04 -19.08 24.94
N GLU A 27 -12.07 -19.41 25.80
CA GLU A 27 -12.20 -19.17 27.24
C GLU A 27 -12.34 -17.67 27.52
N PHE A 28 -11.46 -16.84 26.93
CA PHE A 28 -11.53 -15.39 27.05
C PHE A 28 -12.89 -14.84 26.60
N LEU A 29 -13.39 -15.25 25.44
CA LEU A 29 -14.69 -14.81 24.91
C LEU A 29 -15.85 -15.24 25.80
N ASN A 30 -15.80 -16.44 26.37
CA ASN A 30 -16.82 -16.92 27.31
C ASN A 30 -16.81 -16.12 28.62
N GLN A 31 -15.63 -15.80 29.15
CA GLN A 31 -15.49 -14.96 30.35
C GLN A 31 -16.00 -13.53 30.11
N ASN A 32 -15.85 -13.01 28.89
CA ASN A 32 -16.26 -11.66 28.50
C ASN A 32 -17.56 -11.61 27.68
N LYS A 33 -18.36 -12.68 27.73
CA LYS A 33 -19.56 -12.84 26.89
C LYS A 33 -20.56 -11.70 27.03
N SER A 34 -20.76 -11.17 28.24
CA SER A 34 -21.65 -10.03 28.50
C SER A 34 -21.16 -8.72 27.90
N THR A 35 -19.83 -8.55 27.76
CA THR A 35 -19.22 -7.37 27.17
C THR A 35 -19.41 -7.37 25.66
N TYR A 36 -19.13 -8.50 25.01
CA TYR A 36 -19.22 -8.61 23.56
C TYR A 36 -20.62 -8.94 23.04
N LEU A 37 -21.54 -9.36 23.92
CA LEU A 37 -22.92 -9.72 23.59
C LEU A 37 -23.02 -10.89 22.59
N PHE A 38 -22.11 -11.87 22.69
CA PHE A 38 -22.17 -13.09 21.88
C PHE A 38 -23.17 -14.11 22.44
N GLU A 39 -23.78 -14.90 21.57
CA GLU A 39 -24.40 -16.17 21.96
C GLU A 39 -23.34 -17.28 22.06
N VAL A 40 -23.64 -18.40 22.72
CA VAL A 40 -22.66 -19.52 22.81
C VAL A 40 -22.33 -20.03 21.40
N GLN A 41 -23.33 -20.04 20.55
CA GLN A 41 -23.29 -20.55 19.19
C GLN A 41 -22.38 -19.71 18.28
N ASP A 42 -22.23 -18.41 18.56
CA ASP A 42 -21.43 -17.52 17.73
C ASP A 42 -19.93 -17.87 17.78
N ILE A 43 -19.46 -18.50 18.86
CA ILE A 43 -18.03 -18.83 19.05
C ILE A 43 -17.74 -20.35 19.05
N ASN A 44 -18.69 -21.15 18.55
CA ASN A 44 -18.54 -22.61 18.52
C ASN A 44 -17.45 -23.07 17.54
N GLU A 45 -17.40 -22.49 16.35
CA GLU A 45 -16.47 -22.84 15.29
C GLU A 45 -15.54 -21.65 15.03
N LEU A 46 -14.40 -21.67 15.70
CA LEU A 46 -13.32 -20.69 15.52
C LEU A 46 -12.08 -21.45 15.04
N LYS A 47 -11.34 -20.89 14.09
CA LYS A 47 -10.08 -21.48 13.61
C LYS A 47 -8.99 -20.41 13.55
N VAL A 48 -7.80 -20.77 14.04
CA VAL A 48 -6.60 -19.96 13.85
C VAL A 48 -6.26 -19.93 12.36
N THR A 49 -6.15 -18.74 11.80
CA THR A 49 -5.72 -18.53 10.40
C THR A 49 -4.21 -18.34 10.34
N THR A 50 -3.67 -17.50 11.22
CA THR A 50 -2.23 -17.23 11.33
C THR A 50 -1.84 -16.95 12.77
N SER A 51 -0.60 -17.25 13.14
CA SER A 51 -0.04 -16.83 14.43
C SER A 51 1.45 -16.54 14.30
N SER A 52 1.92 -15.46 14.91
CA SER A 52 3.33 -15.07 14.93
C SER A 52 3.74 -14.59 16.32
N PHE A 53 5.03 -14.67 16.65
CA PHE A 53 5.54 -14.10 17.88
C PHE A 53 6.02 -12.67 17.61
N SER A 54 5.41 -11.68 18.24
CA SER A 54 5.88 -10.30 18.17
C SER A 54 6.99 -10.08 19.20
N LYS A 55 8.19 -9.78 18.71
CA LYS A 55 9.38 -9.50 19.56
C LYS A 55 9.19 -8.23 20.39
N SER A 56 8.66 -7.16 19.77
CA SER A 56 8.44 -5.86 20.41
C SER A 56 7.37 -5.92 21.50
N LEU A 57 6.28 -6.64 21.25
CA LEU A 57 5.19 -6.82 22.22
C LEU A 57 5.49 -7.94 23.24
N ASN A 58 6.48 -8.79 22.94
CA ASN A 58 6.86 -9.97 23.72
C ASN A 58 5.62 -10.84 24.04
N ALA A 59 4.88 -11.18 22.98
CA ALA A 59 3.62 -11.93 23.02
C ALA A 59 3.31 -12.56 21.65
N GLN A 60 2.43 -13.56 21.64
CA GLN A 60 1.94 -14.21 20.43
C GLN A 60 0.78 -13.41 19.85
N THR A 61 0.92 -12.90 18.63
CA THR A 61 -0.20 -12.40 17.80
C THR A 61 -0.89 -13.59 17.16
N VAL A 62 -2.19 -13.76 17.40
CA VAL A 62 -3.00 -14.87 16.86
C VAL A 62 -4.24 -14.31 16.18
N TYR A 63 -4.40 -14.62 14.89
CA TYR A 63 -5.59 -14.26 14.11
C TYR A 63 -6.52 -15.46 14.02
N ILE A 64 -7.80 -15.23 14.28
CA ILE A 64 -8.83 -16.27 14.35
C ILE A 64 -10.03 -15.83 13.53
N SER A 65 -10.48 -16.68 12.61
CA SER A 65 -11.72 -16.50 11.84
C SER A 65 -12.88 -17.31 12.42
N GLN A 66 -14.09 -16.80 12.22
CA GLN A 66 -15.35 -17.44 12.58
C GLN A 66 -15.85 -18.32 11.44
N TYR A 67 -16.37 -19.50 11.77
CA TYR A 67 -16.96 -20.45 10.84
C TYR A 67 -18.39 -20.80 11.27
N TYR A 68 -19.18 -21.26 10.32
CA TYR A 68 -20.47 -21.89 10.58
C TYR A 68 -20.64 -23.12 9.67
N GLN A 69 -20.82 -24.30 10.27
CA GLN A 69 -20.89 -25.57 9.52
C GLN A 69 -19.68 -25.80 8.60
N GLY A 70 -18.50 -25.39 9.05
CA GLY A 70 -17.26 -25.51 8.29
C GLY A 70 -17.03 -24.45 7.20
N ILE A 71 -17.95 -23.51 6.99
CA ILE A 71 -17.84 -22.41 6.02
C ILE A 71 -17.41 -21.14 6.75
N GLU A 72 -16.41 -20.44 6.23
CA GLU A 72 -15.89 -19.21 6.83
C GLU A 72 -16.88 -18.05 6.73
N ILE A 73 -16.84 -17.13 7.70
CA ILE A 73 -17.53 -15.84 7.64
C ILE A 73 -16.49 -14.77 7.29
N ALA A 74 -16.65 -14.15 6.13
CA ALA A 74 -15.77 -13.10 5.62
C ALA A 74 -15.66 -11.93 6.60
N ASN A 75 -14.47 -11.33 6.66
CA ASN A 75 -14.14 -10.18 7.51
C ASN A 75 -14.34 -10.40 9.03
N SER A 76 -14.45 -11.67 9.46
CA SER A 76 -14.54 -12.03 10.88
C SER A 76 -13.19 -12.22 11.56
N SER A 77 -12.07 -12.00 10.84
CA SER A 77 -10.71 -12.16 11.38
C SER A 77 -10.51 -11.27 12.61
N SER A 78 -10.35 -11.90 13.76
CA SER A 78 -10.16 -11.24 15.05
C SER A 78 -8.75 -11.50 15.58
N MET A 79 -8.10 -10.45 16.06
CA MET A 79 -6.75 -10.51 16.62
C MET A 79 -6.84 -10.80 18.13
N PHE A 80 -6.01 -11.74 18.59
CA PHE A 80 -5.78 -12.02 20.00
C PHE A 80 -4.28 -11.94 20.28
N LEU A 81 -3.90 -11.12 21.24
CA LEU A 81 -2.53 -11.07 21.74
C LEU A 81 -2.44 -11.93 22.99
N ILE A 82 -1.67 -13.01 22.92
CA ILE A 82 -1.58 -14.05 23.95
C ILE A 82 -0.19 -14.05 24.59
N LYS A 83 -0.16 -13.97 25.91
CA LYS A 83 1.07 -14.04 26.72
C LYS A 83 0.82 -14.88 27.96
N ASP A 84 1.74 -15.79 28.26
CA ASP A 84 1.65 -16.69 29.42
C ASP A 84 0.30 -17.46 29.47
N ASN A 85 -0.19 -17.89 28.30
CA ASN A 85 -1.48 -18.56 28.10
C ASN A 85 -2.73 -17.74 28.49
N GLU A 86 -2.61 -16.41 28.65
CA GLU A 86 -3.73 -15.49 28.82
C GLU A 86 -3.82 -14.51 27.63
N VAL A 87 -5.05 -14.14 27.24
CA VAL A 87 -5.28 -13.03 26.30
C VAL A 87 -5.06 -11.71 27.04
N ILE A 88 -4.07 -10.94 26.61
CA ILE A 88 -3.74 -9.63 27.20
C ILE A 88 -4.33 -8.46 26.39
N SER A 89 -4.64 -8.67 25.11
CA SER A 89 -5.35 -7.72 24.25
C SER A 89 -6.09 -8.45 23.14
N SER A 90 -7.13 -7.85 22.60
CA SER A 90 -7.92 -8.43 21.50
C SER A 90 -8.69 -7.39 20.71
N SER A 91 -8.78 -7.59 19.40
CA SER A 91 -9.61 -6.80 18.48
C SER A 91 -10.60 -7.74 17.79
N ILE A 92 -11.89 -7.61 18.16
CA ILE A 92 -12.92 -8.60 17.84
C ILE A 92 -13.81 -8.11 16.70
N SER A 93 -13.79 -8.85 15.58
CA SER A 93 -14.61 -8.60 14.38
C SER A 93 -15.65 -9.70 14.12
N PHE A 94 -15.89 -10.60 15.09
CA PHE A 94 -16.84 -11.70 14.95
C PHE A 94 -18.30 -11.23 14.78
N GLU A 95 -19.04 -11.94 13.93
CA GLU A 95 -20.46 -11.69 13.72
C GLU A 95 -21.29 -12.29 14.86
N LYS A 96 -22.38 -11.60 15.20
CA LYS A 96 -23.26 -11.94 16.33
C LYS A 96 -24.59 -12.50 15.83
N ASN A 97 -25.22 -13.39 16.59
CA ASN A 97 -26.51 -13.99 16.29
C ASN A 97 -26.53 -14.71 14.92
N ILE A 98 -25.47 -15.45 14.59
CA ILE A 98 -25.22 -16.01 13.25
C ILE A 98 -26.41 -16.81 12.72
N ILE A 99 -26.98 -17.69 13.56
CA ILE A 99 -28.09 -18.59 13.17
C ILE A 99 -29.31 -17.80 12.66
N SER A 100 -29.57 -16.62 13.25
CA SER A 100 -30.70 -15.78 12.86
C SER A 100 -30.48 -15.04 11.53
N LYS A 101 -29.23 -14.97 11.05
CA LYS A 101 -28.83 -14.18 9.89
C LYS A 101 -28.55 -15.00 8.64
N ILE A 102 -28.34 -16.30 8.77
CA ILE A 102 -27.99 -17.16 7.62
C ILE A 102 -29.16 -17.34 6.67
N ASN A 103 -28.93 -17.08 5.38
CA ASN A 103 -29.93 -17.26 4.33
C ASN A 103 -30.03 -18.72 3.82
N SER A 104 -28.90 -19.43 3.74
CA SER A 104 -28.76 -20.76 3.14
C SER A 104 -27.49 -21.45 3.62
N THR A 105 -27.47 -22.78 3.56
CA THR A 105 -26.30 -23.63 3.83
C THR A 105 -25.93 -24.52 2.63
N ASN A 106 -26.66 -24.41 1.52
CA ASN A 106 -26.42 -25.22 0.33
C ASN A 106 -26.16 -24.32 -0.88
N ASN A 107 -25.09 -24.63 -1.62
CA ASN A 107 -24.81 -24.02 -2.90
C ASN A 107 -25.77 -24.57 -3.96
N ALA A 108 -26.53 -23.71 -4.63
CA ALA A 108 -27.41 -24.12 -5.72
C ALA A 108 -26.73 -24.03 -7.09
N ILE A 109 -25.75 -23.13 -7.24
CA ILE A 109 -24.90 -23.04 -8.44
C ILE A 109 -23.60 -23.81 -8.26
N GLU A 110 -23.17 -24.47 -9.34
CA GLU A 110 -21.92 -25.21 -9.39
C GLU A 110 -20.69 -24.27 -9.49
N PRO A 111 -19.52 -24.69 -8.96
CA PRO A 111 -18.28 -23.91 -8.99
C PRO A 111 -17.92 -23.27 -10.35
N ILE A 112 -18.00 -24.02 -11.44
CA ILE A 112 -17.63 -23.52 -12.78
C ILE A 112 -18.61 -22.43 -13.23
N THR A 113 -19.90 -22.57 -12.91
CA THR A 113 -20.91 -21.56 -13.22
C THR A 113 -20.62 -20.26 -12.46
N ALA A 114 -20.23 -20.35 -11.19
CA ALA A 114 -19.83 -19.17 -10.40
C ALA A 114 -18.62 -18.46 -11.02
N ILE A 115 -17.59 -19.20 -11.48
CA ILE A 115 -16.42 -18.61 -12.17
C ILE A 115 -16.83 -17.89 -13.45
N HIS A 116 -17.71 -18.49 -14.26
CA HIS A 116 -18.18 -17.86 -15.51
C HIS A 116 -19.06 -16.63 -15.25
N GLN A 117 -19.87 -16.66 -14.19
CA GLN A 117 -20.67 -15.51 -13.75
C GLN A 117 -19.76 -14.37 -13.26
N ALA A 118 -18.76 -14.69 -12.45
CA ALA A 118 -17.77 -13.74 -11.98
C ALA A 118 -17.05 -13.05 -13.15
N ALA A 119 -16.52 -13.84 -14.10
CA ALA A 119 -15.90 -13.32 -15.30
C ALA A 119 -16.84 -12.46 -16.16
N SER A 120 -18.11 -12.87 -16.30
CA SER A 120 -19.10 -12.11 -17.08
C SER A 120 -19.49 -10.79 -16.41
N SER A 121 -19.62 -10.78 -15.07
CA SER A 121 -19.93 -9.58 -14.30
C SER A 121 -18.82 -8.54 -14.35
N MET A 122 -17.57 -8.99 -14.46
CA MET A 122 -16.39 -8.13 -14.63
C MET A 122 -16.07 -7.82 -16.10
N GLU A 123 -16.92 -8.23 -17.04
CA GLU A 123 -16.72 -8.06 -18.49
C GLU A 123 -15.38 -8.64 -19.01
N LEU A 124 -14.85 -9.66 -18.33
CA LEU A 124 -13.59 -10.32 -18.72
C LEU A 124 -13.80 -11.16 -19.98
N ASN A 125 -12.80 -11.19 -20.85
CA ASN A 125 -12.81 -12.03 -22.05
C ASN A 125 -12.46 -13.48 -21.67
N PHE A 126 -13.40 -14.41 -21.85
CA PHE A 126 -13.13 -15.83 -21.57
C PHE A 126 -13.85 -16.80 -22.50
N ASN A 127 -13.31 -18.01 -22.59
CA ASN A 127 -13.95 -19.17 -23.19
C ASN A 127 -14.49 -20.12 -22.12
N THR A 128 -15.33 -21.07 -22.51
CA THR A 128 -15.98 -21.99 -21.56
C THR A 128 -15.09 -23.16 -21.09
N ASN A 129 -13.81 -23.21 -21.47
CA ASN A 129 -12.88 -24.30 -21.12
C ASN A 129 -12.31 -24.13 -19.70
N THR A 130 -13.18 -24.13 -18.69
CA THR A 130 -12.79 -24.17 -17.29
C THR A 130 -12.85 -25.61 -16.78
N TYR A 131 -11.81 -26.07 -16.09
CA TYR A 131 -11.78 -27.40 -15.46
C TYR A 131 -11.08 -27.36 -14.10
N ALA A 132 -11.50 -28.25 -13.19
CA ALA A 132 -10.90 -28.36 -11.87
C ALA A 132 -9.50 -28.98 -11.96
N THR A 133 -8.55 -28.41 -11.22
CA THR A 133 -7.16 -28.89 -11.11
C THR A 133 -6.87 -29.55 -9.77
N GLY A 134 -7.66 -29.28 -8.74
CA GLY A 134 -7.55 -29.96 -7.45
C GLY A 134 -8.24 -29.23 -6.30
N THR A 135 -7.97 -29.70 -5.08
CA THR A 135 -8.38 -29.06 -3.83
C THR A 135 -7.16 -29.07 -2.91
N ASP A 136 -6.86 -27.94 -2.27
CA ASP A 136 -5.73 -27.88 -1.35
C ASP A 136 -6.10 -28.38 0.06
N GLN A 137 -5.12 -28.30 0.98
CA GLN A 137 -5.26 -28.79 2.35
C GLN A 137 -6.29 -27.99 3.18
N ASN A 138 -6.61 -26.77 2.76
CA ASN A 138 -7.57 -25.88 3.40
C ASN A 138 -8.98 -26.04 2.81
N GLY A 139 -9.16 -26.90 1.80
CA GLY A 139 -10.44 -27.14 1.15
C GLY A 139 -10.77 -26.13 0.05
N ILE A 140 -9.82 -25.29 -0.36
CA ILE A 140 -10.02 -24.35 -1.47
C ILE A 140 -9.94 -25.13 -2.78
N LEU A 141 -10.90 -24.88 -3.67
CA LEU A 141 -10.98 -25.51 -4.98
C LEU A 141 -10.13 -24.72 -5.98
N HIS A 142 -9.36 -25.44 -6.80
CA HIS A 142 -8.49 -24.86 -7.81
C HIS A 142 -9.01 -25.20 -9.21
N PHE A 143 -9.02 -24.22 -10.10
CA PHE A 143 -9.48 -24.34 -11.48
C PHE A 143 -8.47 -23.73 -12.45
N SER A 144 -8.50 -24.19 -13.69
CA SER A 144 -7.74 -23.63 -14.80
C SER A 144 -8.68 -23.14 -15.89
N ASN A 145 -8.42 -21.93 -16.38
CA ASN A 145 -8.96 -21.40 -17.63
C ASN A 145 -7.95 -20.39 -18.21
N SER A 146 -7.20 -20.81 -19.24
CA SER A 146 -6.10 -20.02 -19.80
C SER A 146 -6.54 -18.73 -20.49
N SER A 147 -7.83 -18.56 -20.78
CA SER A 147 -8.35 -17.27 -21.30
C SER A 147 -8.62 -16.25 -20.21
N LEU A 148 -8.80 -16.69 -18.96
CA LEU A 148 -9.01 -15.81 -17.80
C LEU A 148 -7.70 -15.49 -17.08
N SER A 149 -6.92 -16.52 -16.78
CA SER A 149 -5.73 -16.41 -15.93
C SER A 149 -4.68 -17.43 -16.34
N SER A 150 -3.42 -17.00 -16.24
CA SER A 150 -2.23 -17.84 -16.37
C SER A 150 -1.95 -18.62 -15.07
N LYS A 151 -2.55 -18.17 -13.95
CA LYS A 151 -2.46 -18.78 -12.62
C LYS A 151 -3.74 -19.57 -12.28
N PRO A 152 -3.69 -20.49 -11.29
CA PRO A 152 -4.87 -21.20 -10.84
C PRO A 152 -5.94 -20.24 -10.27
N ILE A 153 -7.17 -20.36 -10.76
CA ILE A 153 -8.35 -19.69 -10.22
C ILE A 153 -8.73 -20.40 -8.92
N LYS A 154 -8.79 -19.66 -7.81
CA LYS A 154 -9.12 -20.22 -6.49
C LYS A 154 -10.59 -19.94 -6.16
N LEU A 155 -11.27 -20.93 -5.59
CA LEU A 155 -12.70 -20.83 -5.26
C LEU A 155 -12.99 -21.47 -3.90
N ASN A 156 -13.67 -20.73 -3.02
CA ASN A 156 -14.09 -21.20 -1.69
C ASN A 156 -15.53 -20.77 -1.38
N PRO A 157 -16.33 -21.62 -0.71
CA PRO A 157 -17.60 -21.20 -0.15
C PRO A 157 -17.34 -20.29 1.06
N ILE A 158 -18.02 -19.15 1.13
CA ILE A 158 -17.86 -18.19 2.22
C ILE A 158 -19.17 -17.46 2.50
N TYR A 159 -19.43 -17.16 3.77
CA TYR A 159 -20.52 -16.28 4.19
C TYR A 159 -20.05 -14.82 4.17
N ILE A 160 -20.77 -13.96 3.45
CA ILE A 160 -20.54 -12.51 3.50
C ILE A 160 -21.77 -11.80 4.09
N LYS A 161 -21.53 -10.77 4.90
CA LYS A 161 -22.58 -9.94 5.46
C LYS A 161 -23.09 -8.95 4.42
N THR A 162 -24.39 -8.95 4.19
CA THR A 162 -25.12 -7.93 3.44
C THR A 162 -26.23 -7.39 4.32
N GLU A 163 -26.17 -6.10 4.69
CA GLU A 163 -27.07 -5.49 5.67
C GLU A 163 -27.09 -6.29 6.99
N ASN A 164 -28.19 -7.01 7.28
CA ASN A 164 -28.38 -7.83 8.48
C ASN A 164 -28.43 -9.34 8.19
N ILE A 165 -28.04 -9.77 6.99
CA ILE A 165 -28.11 -11.18 6.54
C ILE A 165 -26.70 -11.66 6.20
N LEU A 166 -26.39 -12.91 6.56
CA LEU A 166 -25.21 -13.63 6.08
C LEU A 166 -25.59 -14.45 4.86
N ARG A 167 -25.05 -14.06 3.70
CA ARG A 167 -25.28 -14.74 2.42
C ARG A 167 -24.18 -15.74 2.12
N LEU A 168 -24.57 -16.97 1.78
CA LEU A 168 -23.64 -17.96 1.26
C LEU A 168 -23.23 -17.59 -0.18
N THR A 169 -21.93 -17.42 -0.40
CA THR A 169 -21.34 -17.04 -1.68
C THR A 169 -20.20 -17.99 -2.06
N TRP A 170 -19.90 -18.05 -3.35
CA TRP A 170 -18.61 -18.48 -3.85
C TRP A 170 -17.69 -17.27 -3.93
N GLN A 171 -16.62 -17.23 -3.14
CA GLN A 171 -15.54 -16.28 -3.35
C GLN A 171 -14.62 -16.83 -4.44
N VAL A 172 -14.46 -16.07 -5.50
CA VAL A 172 -13.69 -16.40 -6.70
C VAL A 172 -12.49 -15.46 -6.74
N TYR A 173 -11.28 -16.03 -6.68
CA TYR A 173 -10.03 -15.29 -6.87
C TYR A 173 -9.51 -15.48 -8.29
N ILE A 174 -9.34 -14.37 -9.02
CA ILE A 174 -8.83 -14.35 -10.40
C ILE A 174 -7.74 -13.27 -10.51
N GLU A 175 -6.54 -13.67 -10.92
CA GLU A 175 -5.54 -12.74 -11.45
C GLU A 175 -5.65 -12.73 -12.96
N THR A 176 -5.92 -11.57 -13.56
CA THR A 176 -6.15 -11.46 -15.01
C THR A 176 -4.87 -11.76 -15.79
N ASN A 177 -5.00 -12.23 -17.04
CA ASN A 177 -3.82 -12.56 -17.87
C ASN A 177 -2.90 -11.37 -18.15
N ASP A 178 -3.43 -10.16 -18.16
CA ASP A 178 -2.66 -8.91 -18.27
C ASP A 178 -2.04 -8.48 -16.93
N ASN A 179 -2.33 -9.21 -15.86
CA ASN A 179 -1.91 -8.96 -14.48
C ASN A 179 -2.21 -7.53 -13.99
N GLN A 180 -3.21 -6.87 -14.57
CA GLN A 180 -3.68 -5.55 -14.15
C GLN A 180 -4.66 -5.63 -12.99
N HIS A 181 -5.27 -6.80 -12.76
CA HIS A 181 -6.28 -6.99 -11.72
C HIS A 181 -6.07 -8.28 -10.94
N MET A 182 -6.34 -8.21 -9.64
CA MET A 182 -6.36 -9.35 -8.72
C MET A 182 -7.70 -9.35 -7.99
N TYR A 183 -8.72 -9.91 -8.62
CA TYR A 183 -10.08 -9.83 -8.13
C TYR A 183 -10.39 -10.88 -7.05
N LEU A 184 -11.07 -10.45 -5.99
CA LEU A 184 -11.87 -11.27 -5.07
C LEU A 184 -13.35 -10.96 -5.29
N LEU A 185 -14.05 -11.87 -5.97
CA LEU A 185 -15.45 -11.71 -6.39
C LEU A 185 -16.35 -12.62 -5.58
N TYR A 186 -17.40 -12.08 -4.98
CA TYR A 186 -18.33 -12.85 -4.14
C TYR A 186 -19.61 -13.10 -4.91
N ILE A 187 -19.79 -14.30 -5.44
CA ILE A 187 -20.95 -14.68 -6.25
C ILE A 187 -21.98 -15.39 -5.36
N ASP A 188 -23.21 -14.89 -5.32
CA ASP A 188 -24.31 -15.51 -4.57
C ASP A 188 -24.48 -16.96 -5.00
N SER A 189 -24.38 -17.88 -4.02
CA SER A 189 -24.40 -19.32 -4.29
C SER A 189 -25.76 -19.85 -4.77
N ILE A 190 -26.80 -19.00 -4.77
CA ILE A 190 -28.15 -19.34 -5.22
C ILE A 190 -28.48 -18.65 -6.54
N SER A 191 -28.36 -17.32 -6.60
CA SER A 191 -28.76 -16.54 -7.78
C SER A 191 -27.66 -16.42 -8.83
N GLY A 192 -26.40 -16.52 -8.43
CA GLY A 192 -25.26 -16.22 -9.29
C GLY A 192 -24.99 -14.73 -9.48
N GLU A 193 -25.59 -13.88 -8.64
CA GLU A 193 -25.37 -12.43 -8.62
C GLU A 193 -24.02 -12.08 -7.98
N LEU A 194 -23.31 -11.10 -8.53
CA LEU A 194 -22.13 -10.51 -7.88
C LEU A 194 -22.57 -9.66 -6.67
N ILE A 195 -22.18 -10.08 -5.48
CA ILE A 195 -22.54 -9.44 -4.20
C ILE A 195 -21.50 -8.40 -3.77
N LYS A 196 -20.22 -8.71 -3.94
CA LYS A 196 -19.11 -7.82 -3.62
C LYS A 196 -17.96 -8.07 -4.58
N GLU A 197 -17.30 -7.00 -4.94
CA GLU A 197 -16.06 -6.97 -5.71
C GLU A 197 -14.98 -6.31 -4.83
N ILE A 198 -13.78 -6.88 -4.86
CA ILE A 198 -12.58 -6.27 -4.32
C ILE A 198 -11.49 -6.52 -5.35
N ASP A 199 -10.87 -5.45 -5.85
CA ASP A 199 -9.61 -5.56 -6.58
C ASP A 199 -8.47 -5.35 -5.58
N LEU A 200 -7.56 -6.33 -5.50
CA LEU A 200 -6.39 -6.26 -4.63
C LEU A 200 -5.24 -5.45 -5.26
N VAL A 201 -5.34 -5.08 -6.53
CA VAL A 201 -4.44 -4.11 -7.17
C VAL A 201 -4.89 -2.71 -6.79
N ILE A 202 -4.12 -2.09 -5.90
CA ILE A 202 -4.35 -0.70 -5.51
C ILE A 202 -3.67 0.18 -6.56
N SER A 203 -4.41 1.16 -7.09
CA SER A 203 -3.89 2.11 -8.06
C SER A 203 -4.06 3.53 -7.57
N CYS A 204 -3.03 4.33 -7.82
CA CYS A 204 -2.97 5.71 -7.35
C CYS A 204 -3.20 6.72 -8.49
N ASN A 205 -4.42 6.81 -9.03
CA ASN A 205 -4.64 7.66 -10.22
C ASN A 205 -4.53 9.16 -9.89
N PHE A 206 -3.46 9.83 -10.37
CA PHE A 206 -3.08 11.19 -9.99
C PHE A 206 -3.44 12.25 -11.05
N SER A 207 -4.72 12.56 -11.22
CA SER A 207 -5.17 13.69 -12.04
C SER A 207 -5.79 14.81 -11.18
N HIS A 208 -5.20 16.01 -11.21
CA HIS A 208 -5.74 17.22 -10.56
C HIS A 208 -5.82 18.40 -11.56
N ASP A 209 -6.97 19.09 -11.55
CA ASP A 209 -7.20 20.38 -12.19
C ASP A 209 -6.45 21.50 -11.43
N GLU A 210 -5.69 22.33 -12.17
CA GLU A 210 -4.87 23.43 -11.65
C GLU A 210 -5.71 24.66 -11.23
N GLU A 211 -5.37 25.32 -10.11
CA GLU A 211 -5.12 26.78 -10.11
C GLU A 211 -4.58 27.40 -8.79
N ASN A 212 -3.55 28.25 -8.97
CA ASN A 212 -3.16 29.48 -8.25
C ASN A 212 -1.90 29.49 -7.36
N GLN A 213 -0.97 30.36 -7.82
CA GLN A 213 0.41 30.61 -7.40
C GLN A 213 0.50 31.66 -6.28
N HIS A 214 1.45 31.57 -5.34
CA HIS A 214 2.08 32.74 -4.69
C HIS A 214 3.53 32.48 -4.20
N GLN A 215 4.33 33.55 -4.17
CA GLN A 215 5.80 33.63 -4.22
C GLN A 215 6.51 33.69 -2.84
N PRO A 216 7.84 33.41 -2.73
CA PRO A 216 8.52 32.95 -1.51
C PRO A 216 9.30 34.05 -0.74
N ARG A 217 9.74 33.76 0.50
CA ARG A 217 10.84 34.48 1.20
C ARG A 217 11.72 33.56 2.07
N HIS A 218 13.01 33.92 2.10
CA HIS A 218 14.21 33.14 2.43
C HIS A 218 14.48 32.76 3.90
N SER A 219 15.26 31.68 4.01
CA SER A 219 15.82 30.98 5.17
C SER A 219 17.12 31.58 5.75
N SER A 220 17.60 31.00 6.87
CA SER A 220 18.99 31.16 7.37
C SER A 220 19.47 29.86 8.02
N TYR A 221 20.63 29.38 7.58
CA TYR A 221 21.27 28.10 7.88
C TYR A 221 22.01 28.07 9.22
N PHE A 222 22.07 26.88 9.85
CA PHE A 222 23.15 26.51 10.76
C PHE A 222 23.54 25.04 10.55
N THR A 223 24.83 24.79 10.36
CA THR A 223 25.45 23.48 10.16
C THR A 223 26.13 23.04 11.45
N GLU A 224 25.87 21.81 11.91
CA GLU A 224 26.84 21.05 12.70
C GLU A 224 26.88 19.56 12.29
N THR A 225 28.10 19.09 12.11
CA THR A 225 28.55 17.75 11.72
C THR A 225 28.35 16.72 12.83
N PHE A 226 27.72 15.59 12.51
CA PHE A 226 27.72 14.38 13.35
C PHE A 226 28.42 13.19 12.68
N SER A 227 29.13 12.44 13.51
CA SER A 227 29.98 11.29 13.19
C SER A 227 29.14 10.01 13.11
N THR A 228 29.17 9.32 11.97
CA THR A 228 28.51 8.02 11.77
C THR A 228 29.27 6.88 12.45
N GLN A 229 28.54 5.94 13.05
CA GLN A 229 29.06 4.64 13.50
C GLN A 229 28.43 3.57 12.60
N THR A 230 29.26 2.77 11.94
CA THR A 230 28.89 1.82 10.87
C THR A 230 28.30 0.51 11.40
N ALA A 231 27.16 0.09 10.85
CA ALA A 231 26.60 -1.27 10.95
C ALA A 231 27.53 -2.30 10.26
N THR A 232 27.55 -3.53 10.77
CA THR A 232 28.33 -4.64 10.19
C THR A 232 27.64 -5.19 8.95
N THR A 233 28.16 -4.88 7.77
CA THR A 233 27.61 -5.30 6.47
C THR A 233 27.86 -6.79 6.18
N PHE A 234 26.85 -7.49 5.66
CA PHE A 234 27.06 -8.72 4.89
C PHE A 234 27.94 -8.35 3.68
N MET A 235 29.02 -9.08 3.39
CA MET A 235 29.91 -8.73 2.27
C MET A 235 29.83 -9.78 1.18
N ASP A 236 29.00 -9.51 0.17
CA ASP A 236 28.87 -10.29 -1.06
C ASP A 236 29.62 -9.68 -2.26
N ASN A 237 30.26 -8.51 -2.05
CA ASN A 237 30.89 -7.66 -3.08
C ASN A 237 29.92 -7.05 -4.11
N SER A 238 28.60 -7.17 -3.89
CA SER A 238 27.63 -6.49 -4.75
C SER A 238 27.76 -4.97 -4.61
N GLN A 239 27.53 -4.26 -5.70
CA GLN A 239 27.48 -2.80 -5.70
C GLN A 239 26.37 -2.29 -6.61
N TYR A 240 25.71 -1.20 -6.21
CA TYR A 240 24.55 -0.65 -6.90
C TYR A 240 24.69 0.86 -7.00
N ASN A 241 24.50 1.44 -8.19
CA ASN A 241 24.47 2.89 -8.37
C ASN A 241 23.02 3.39 -8.35
N VAL A 242 22.64 4.03 -7.25
CA VAL A 242 21.23 4.30 -6.89
C VAL A 242 21.09 5.64 -6.18
N TYR A 243 19.85 6.13 -6.07
CA TYR A 243 19.53 7.18 -5.11
C TYR A 243 19.44 6.54 -3.73
N ALA A 244 20.57 6.49 -3.02
CA ALA A 244 20.63 5.84 -1.72
C ALA A 244 19.81 6.60 -0.67
N LEU A 245 19.09 5.87 0.19
CA LEU A 245 18.34 6.46 1.30
C LEU A 245 19.29 7.29 2.19
N PRO A 246 18.85 8.45 2.69
CA PRO A 246 17.46 8.94 2.72
C PRO A 246 16.99 9.73 1.48
N LEU A 247 17.74 9.76 0.36
CA LEU A 247 17.30 10.50 -0.83
C LEU A 247 15.95 9.97 -1.35
N GLU A 248 14.96 10.85 -1.45
CA GLU A 248 13.63 10.51 -1.95
C GLU A 248 13.63 10.30 -3.47
N SER A 249 14.34 11.13 -4.23
CA SER A 249 14.30 11.09 -5.70
C SER A 249 15.39 12.00 -6.33
N PRO A 250 15.56 12.02 -7.66
CA PRO A 250 16.65 12.74 -8.32
C PRO A 250 16.68 14.26 -8.13
N ASN A 251 15.55 14.90 -7.76
CA ASN A 251 15.54 16.34 -7.46
C ASN A 251 16.00 16.63 -6.01
N HIS A 252 16.19 15.61 -5.16
CA HIS A 252 16.68 15.74 -3.78
C HIS A 252 18.20 15.58 -3.66
N GLY A 253 18.85 14.89 -4.61
CA GLY A 253 20.29 14.70 -4.56
C GLY A 253 20.84 13.90 -5.73
N ASN A 254 22.14 13.59 -5.67
CA ASN A 254 22.81 12.80 -6.68
C ASN A 254 22.82 11.32 -6.30
N GLU A 255 22.82 10.47 -7.32
CA GLU A 255 23.10 9.03 -7.18
C GLU A 255 24.44 8.76 -6.48
N SER A 256 24.56 7.57 -5.91
CA SER A 256 25.80 7.08 -5.31
C SER A 256 25.92 5.56 -5.41
N ILE A 257 27.16 5.06 -5.35
CA ILE A 257 27.43 3.62 -5.29
C ILE A 257 27.33 3.14 -3.84
N VAL A 258 26.39 2.24 -3.56
CA VAL A 258 26.30 1.50 -2.30
C VAL A 258 26.91 0.12 -2.47
N ASN A 259 27.65 -0.34 -1.45
CA ASN A 259 28.38 -1.61 -1.49
C ASN A 259 27.78 -2.57 -0.46
N SER A 260 27.42 -3.77 -0.91
CA SER A 260 26.81 -4.85 -0.12
C SER A 260 25.80 -4.34 0.93
N PRO A 261 24.73 -3.66 0.50
CA PRO A 261 23.75 -3.01 1.38
C PRO A 261 22.83 -3.99 2.14
N ALA A 262 22.84 -5.27 1.80
CA ALA A 262 21.95 -6.27 2.40
C ALA A 262 22.12 -6.37 3.92
N ASP A 263 20.99 -6.32 4.64
CA ASP A 263 20.99 -6.53 6.08
C ASP A 263 21.24 -8.02 6.40
N PRO A 264 22.23 -8.35 7.26
CA PRO A 264 22.60 -9.75 7.53
C PRO A 264 21.54 -10.55 8.32
N VAL A 265 20.53 -9.90 8.90
CA VAL A 265 19.45 -10.57 9.63
C VAL A 265 18.25 -10.80 8.71
N ALA A 266 17.82 -9.77 7.99
CA ALA A 266 16.67 -9.85 7.08
C ALA A 266 17.02 -10.62 5.79
N SER A 267 18.23 -10.40 5.26
CA SER A 267 18.75 -10.98 4.02
C SER A 267 20.06 -11.72 4.27
N PRO A 268 20.06 -12.83 5.05
CA PRO A 268 21.28 -13.50 5.52
C PRO A 268 22.17 -14.12 4.42
N PHE A 269 21.65 -14.24 3.19
CA PHE A 269 22.37 -14.74 2.01
C PHE A 269 22.58 -13.66 0.93
N GLY A 270 22.28 -12.39 1.25
CA GLY A 270 22.27 -11.28 0.30
C GLY A 270 21.00 -11.22 -0.54
N TRP A 271 20.92 -10.26 -1.44
CA TRP A 271 19.72 -10.00 -2.24
C TRP A 271 19.57 -10.85 -3.49
N HIS A 272 20.54 -11.73 -3.79
CA HIS A 272 20.63 -12.52 -5.03
C HIS A 272 20.55 -14.04 -4.83
N ASP A 273 20.21 -14.48 -3.61
CA ASP A 273 20.02 -15.89 -3.26
C ASP A 273 18.53 -16.19 -3.07
N THR A 274 18.12 -17.44 -3.34
CA THR A 274 16.76 -17.93 -3.06
C THR A 274 16.74 -19.29 -2.37
N ASN A 275 17.87 -19.99 -2.29
CA ASN A 275 17.91 -21.38 -1.84
C ASN A 275 18.62 -21.58 -0.51
N ALA A 276 19.06 -20.50 0.13
CA ALA A 276 19.79 -20.50 1.41
C ALA A 276 21.15 -21.22 1.33
N VAL A 277 21.77 -21.23 0.16
CA VAL A 277 23.15 -21.71 -0.04
C VAL A 277 24.03 -20.51 -0.27
N VAL A 278 25.18 -20.47 0.41
CA VAL A 278 26.11 -19.35 0.30
C VAL A 278 26.56 -19.15 -1.16
N GLY A 279 26.26 -17.96 -1.68
CA GLY A 279 26.57 -17.52 -3.03
C GLY A 279 25.30 -17.07 -3.76
N PRO A 280 25.41 -16.21 -4.79
CA PRO A 280 24.23 -15.79 -5.54
C PRO A 280 23.69 -16.92 -6.41
N ASP A 281 22.37 -17.08 -6.41
CA ASP A 281 21.63 -17.89 -7.38
C ASP A 281 21.44 -17.15 -8.71
N PHE A 282 21.38 -15.81 -8.64
CA PHE A 282 21.15 -14.93 -9.78
C PHE A 282 22.25 -13.89 -9.90
N THR A 283 22.59 -13.51 -11.14
CA THR A 283 23.46 -12.36 -11.42
C THR A 283 22.69 -11.15 -11.91
N ILE A 284 21.36 -11.27 -11.99
CA ILE A 284 20.43 -10.22 -12.40
C ILE A 284 19.72 -9.62 -11.17
N THR A 285 18.93 -8.56 -11.32
CA THR A 285 18.11 -7.96 -10.25
C THR A 285 16.99 -8.89 -9.73
N ARG A 286 17.37 -10.01 -9.11
CA ARG A 286 16.47 -11.05 -8.61
C ARG A 286 17.08 -11.78 -7.40
N GLY A 287 16.27 -12.03 -6.38
CA GLY A 287 16.60 -12.99 -5.33
C GLY A 287 15.44 -13.20 -4.38
N ASN A 288 15.72 -13.37 -3.09
CA ASN A 288 14.73 -13.83 -2.13
C ASN A 288 13.56 -12.86 -1.96
N ASN A 289 13.81 -11.56 -1.98
CA ASN A 289 12.82 -10.55 -1.56
C ASN A 289 12.03 -9.98 -2.76
N VAL A 290 12.70 -9.87 -3.91
CA VAL A 290 12.15 -9.21 -5.11
C VAL A 290 12.77 -9.77 -6.39
N PHE A 291 11.96 -9.77 -7.44
CA PHE A 291 12.38 -9.92 -8.83
C PHE A 291 12.01 -8.65 -9.59
N ALA A 292 13.01 -7.86 -9.98
CA ALA A 292 12.81 -6.61 -10.72
C ALA A 292 13.16 -6.77 -12.20
N GLN A 293 12.29 -6.30 -13.09
CA GLN A 293 12.41 -6.42 -14.55
C GLN A 293 11.73 -5.22 -15.24
N ASP A 294 11.89 -5.07 -16.57
CA ASP A 294 11.03 -4.18 -17.36
C ASP A 294 9.68 -4.82 -17.71
N ASP A 295 8.65 -4.01 -17.96
CA ASP A 295 7.37 -4.50 -18.55
C ASP A 295 6.80 -3.50 -19.56
N PHE A 296 7.56 -3.19 -20.62
CA PHE A 296 7.18 -2.12 -21.56
C PHE A 296 5.86 -2.35 -22.33
N ASP A 297 5.41 -3.59 -22.48
CA ASP A 297 4.14 -3.89 -23.14
C ASP A 297 2.96 -3.89 -22.17
N GLY A 298 3.23 -3.93 -20.85
CA GLY A 298 2.22 -3.90 -19.80
C GLY A 298 1.31 -5.13 -19.86
N ASP A 299 1.84 -6.23 -20.41
CA ASP A 299 1.09 -7.47 -20.56
C ASP A 299 1.20 -8.36 -19.32
N GLY A 300 2.20 -8.09 -18.46
CA GLY A 300 2.53 -8.80 -17.23
C GLY A 300 2.76 -10.31 -17.33
N SER A 301 2.47 -10.92 -18.47
CA SER A 301 2.52 -12.34 -18.75
C SER A 301 3.88 -12.77 -19.30
N THR A 302 4.61 -11.81 -19.88
CA THR A 302 5.95 -11.98 -20.42
C THR A 302 6.98 -11.61 -19.37
N ILE A 303 7.98 -12.48 -19.16
CA ILE A 303 9.14 -12.14 -18.32
C ILE A 303 9.97 -11.08 -19.06
N GLY A 304 10.12 -9.92 -18.45
CA GLY A 304 10.92 -8.80 -18.96
C GLY A 304 12.42 -9.02 -18.85
N ALA A 305 13.20 -8.05 -19.33
CA ALA A 305 14.64 -8.03 -19.11
C ALA A 305 14.97 -7.47 -17.72
N SER A 306 16.01 -8.04 -17.13
CA SER A 306 16.58 -7.57 -15.86
C SER A 306 18.05 -7.23 -16.07
N PRO A 307 18.56 -6.14 -15.49
CA PRO A 307 19.98 -5.81 -15.52
C PRO A 307 20.82 -6.95 -14.95
N ASP A 308 21.96 -7.26 -15.59
CA ASP A 308 22.89 -8.32 -15.19
C ASP A 308 24.21 -7.71 -14.71
N GLY A 309 24.52 -7.89 -13.42
CA GLY A 309 25.77 -7.44 -12.79
C GLY A 309 26.91 -8.45 -12.94
N GLY A 310 26.67 -9.57 -13.62
CA GLY A 310 27.62 -10.65 -13.80
C GLY A 310 28.03 -11.33 -12.50
N ILE A 311 29.08 -12.15 -12.56
CA ILE A 311 29.56 -12.94 -11.40
C ILE A 311 30.06 -12.08 -10.23
N THR A 312 30.34 -10.79 -10.47
CA THR A 312 30.79 -9.83 -9.47
C THR A 312 29.64 -9.05 -8.84
N LEU A 313 28.40 -9.21 -9.33
CA LEU A 313 27.23 -8.46 -8.89
C LEU A 313 27.46 -6.94 -8.96
N ASP A 314 28.06 -6.48 -10.06
CA ASP A 314 28.32 -5.06 -10.30
C ASP A 314 27.17 -4.41 -11.08
N PHE A 315 26.27 -3.76 -10.35
CA PHE A 315 25.12 -3.04 -10.89
C PHE A 315 25.37 -1.52 -10.95
N SER A 316 26.59 -1.10 -11.27
CA SER A 316 26.96 0.33 -11.38
C SER A 316 26.48 0.98 -12.68
N PHE A 317 25.21 0.81 -13.02
CA PHE A 317 24.60 1.48 -14.17
C PHE A 317 24.34 2.96 -13.82
N PRO A 318 24.83 3.93 -14.62
CA PRO A 318 24.59 5.36 -14.38
C PRO A 318 23.12 5.72 -14.57
N GLN A 319 22.55 6.57 -13.72
CA GLN A 319 21.21 7.12 -13.92
C GLN A 319 21.27 8.24 -14.96
N GLN A 320 20.57 8.06 -16.07
CA GLN A 320 20.54 8.97 -17.20
C GLN A 320 19.18 9.67 -17.26
N LEU A 321 19.12 10.90 -16.72
CA LEU A 321 17.88 11.69 -16.63
C LEU A 321 17.63 12.57 -17.87
N ASP A 322 18.62 12.68 -18.75
CA ASP A 322 18.65 13.51 -19.96
C ASP A 322 18.57 12.68 -21.26
N VAL A 323 18.02 11.47 -21.15
CA VAL A 323 17.73 10.56 -22.27
C VAL A 323 16.29 10.03 -22.15
N PRO A 324 15.70 9.46 -23.22
CA PRO A 324 14.43 8.74 -23.11
C PRO A 324 14.48 7.74 -21.95
N ALA A 325 13.41 7.68 -21.13
CA ALA A 325 13.40 6.82 -19.94
C ALA A 325 13.79 5.37 -20.25
N ARG A 326 13.35 4.86 -21.41
CA ARG A 326 13.70 3.54 -21.92
C ARG A 326 15.21 3.30 -22.07
N ASP A 327 15.98 4.32 -22.41
CA ASP A 327 17.44 4.22 -22.52
C ASP A 327 18.10 4.14 -21.13
N ASN A 328 17.41 4.58 -20.07
CA ASN A 328 17.82 4.45 -18.67
C ASN A 328 17.25 3.21 -17.97
N ILE A 329 16.68 2.23 -18.69
CA ILE A 329 15.98 1.10 -18.05
C ILE A 329 16.86 0.33 -17.06
N ASN A 330 18.15 0.14 -17.36
CA ASN A 330 19.02 -0.60 -16.44
C ASN A 330 19.25 0.13 -15.10
N GLY A 331 19.46 1.45 -15.15
CA GLY A 331 19.59 2.26 -13.94
C GLY A 331 18.29 2.28 -13.15
N SER A 332 17.17 2.43 -13.84
CA SER A 332 15.82 2.41 -13.29
C SER A 332 15.50 1.11 -12.55
N THR A 333 15.63 -0.05 -13.20
CA THR A 333 15.35 -1.36 -12.60
C THR A 333 16.29 -1.66 -11.43
N VAL A 334 17.54 -1.19 -11.46
CA VAL A 334 18.47 -1.33 -10.33
C VAL A 334 18.03 -0.48 -9.13
N ASN A 335 17.55 0.75 -9.34
CA ASN A 335 17.00 1.57 -8.27
C ASN A 335 15.74 0.94 -7.67
N LEU A 336 14.85 0.40 -8.51
CA LEU A 336 13.65 -0.32 -8.10
C LEU A 336 13.98 -1.56 -7.25
N PHE A 337 14.95 -2.35 -7.70
CA PHE A 337 15.45 -3.53 -6.98
C PHE A 337 16.04 -3.14 -5.62
N TYR A 338 16.87 -2.11 -5.59
CA TYR A 338 17.45 -1.59 -4.35
C TYR A 338 16.36 -1.17 -3.37
N MET A 339 15.40 -0.34 -3.78
CA MET A 339 14.37 0.15 -2.88
C MET A 339 13.43 -0.94 -2.36
N ASN A 340 13.04 -1.92 -3.18
CA ASN A 340 12.25 -3.06 -2.71
C ASN A 340 12.98 -3.87 -1.64
N ASN A 341 14.29 -4.10 -1.82
CA ASN A 341 15.09 -4.79 -0.81
C ASN A 341 15.32 -3.95 0.45
N MET A 342 15.49 -2.63 0.32
CA MET A 342 15.61 -1.74 1.49
C MET A 342 14.31 -1.72 2.30
N MET A 343 13.15 -1.66 1.63
CA MET A 343 11.86 -1.78 2.30
C MET A 343 11.73 -3.12 3.02
N HIS A 344 12.07 -4.23 2.36
CA HIS A 344 12.12 -5.54 3.01
C HIS A 344 13.01 -5.52 4.26
N ASP A 345 14.28 -5.15 4.12
CA ASP A 345 15.28 -5.28 5.18
C ASP A 345 15.03 -4.33 6.36
N ILE A 346 14.56 -3.09 6.11
CA ILE A 346 14.21 -2.13 7.17
C ILE A 346 13.01 -2.66 7.96
N TRP A 347 11.91 -3.00 7.28
CA TRP A 347 10.65 -3.36 7.95
C TRP A 347 10.69 -4.74 8.61
N TYR A 348 11.61 -5.62 8.18
CA TYR A 348 11.95 -6.85 8.90
C TYR A 348 12.34 -6.57 10.35
N GLN A 349 13.14 -5.52 10.59
CA GLN A 349 13.60 -5.16 11.95
C GLN A 349 12.46 -4.71 12.87
N TYR A 350 11.41 -4.13 12.30
CA TYR A 350 10.20 -3.71 13.02
C TYR A 350 9.10 -4.80 13.05
N GLY A 351 9.45 -6.01 12.62
CA GLY A 351 8.64 -7.21 12.74
C GLY A 351 7.70 -7.49 11.57
N PHE A 352 7.96 -6.95 10.38
CA PHE A 352 7.43 -7.52 9.15
C PHE A 352 8.34 -8.67 8.70
N ASP A 353 8.29 -9.75 9.46
CA ASP A 353 9.08 -10.97 9.28
C ASP A 353 8.25 -12.09 8.63
N GLU A 354 8.86 -13.25 8.41
CA GLU A 354 8.26 -14.38 7.68
C GLU A 354 6.96 -14.84 8.32
N ALA A 355 6.95 -15.03 9.64
CA ALA A 355 5.75 -15.44 10.37
C ALA A 355 4.63 -14.38 10.32
N SER A 356 4.99 -13.12 10.13
CA SER A 356 4.07 -12.00 9.97
C SER A 356 3.71 -11.72 8.51
N GLY A 357 4.09 -12.60 7.59
CA GLY A 357 3.70 -12.54 6.17
C GLY A 357 4.47 -11.51 5.36
N ASN A 358 5.79 -11.41 5.57
CA ASN A 358 6.66 -10.67 4.66
C ASN A 358 6.72 -11.30 3.26
N PHE A 359 7.49 -10.69 2.35
CA PHE A 359 7.57 -11.13 0.96
C PHE A 359 8.91 -11.81 0.69
N GLN A 360 8.92 -13.14 0.70
CA GLN A 360 10.15 -13.93 0.52
C GLN A 360 9.91 -15.22 -0.29
N SER A 361 10.84 -15.51 -1.20
CA SER A 361 10.84 -16.78 -1.92
C SER A 361 11.09 -17.97 -0.99
N ASN A 362 11.90 -17.77 0.04
CA ASN A 362 12.31 -18.78 1.01
C ASN A 362 12.35 -18.14 2.40
N ASN A 363 11.57 -18.72 3.31
CA ASN A 363 11.40 -18.20 4.67
C ASN A 363 12.40 -18.81 5.66
N TYR A 364 13.36 -19.61 5.19
CA TYR A 364 14.40 -20.25 6.00
C TYR A 364 13.88 -21.11 7.17
N GLY A 365 12.61 -21.52 7.12
CA GLY A 365 11.93 -22.23 8.20
C GLY A 365 11.46 -21.36 9.36
N ASN A 366 11.43 -20.02 9.20
CA ASN A 366 11.06 -19.05 10.24
C ASN A 366 9.53 -18.86 10.40
N GLY A 367 8.71 -19.50 9.57
CA GLY A 367 7.24 -19.40 9.59
C GLY A 367 6.70 -18.78 8.31
N GLY A 368 5.40 -18.45 8.31
CA GLY A 368 4.71 -17.90 7.13
C GLY A 368 4.57 -18.90 5.99
N LEU A 369 4.02 -18.41 4.87
CA LEU A 369 3.98 -19.13 3.59
C LEU A 369 5.04 -18.56 2.66
N GLU A 370 5.96 -19.42 2.21
CA GLU A 370 7.05 -19.03 1.32
C GLU A 370 6.60 -18.88 -0.15
N GLY A 371 7.48 -18.32 -0.98
CA GLY A 371 7.31 -18.27 -2.43
C GLY A 371 6.69 -16.97 -2.93
N ASP A 372 6.66 -15.93 -2.12
CA ASP A 372 5.89 -14.71 -2.33
C ASP A 372 6.72 -13.43 -2.38
N PHE A 373 7.94 -13.53 -2.93
CA PHE A 373 8.75 -12.36 -3.32
C PHE A 373 7.96 -11.38 -4.19
N VAL A 374 8.31 -10.09 -4.12
CA VAL A 374 7.69 -9.04 -4.94
C VAL A 374 8.12 -9.18 -6.40
N VAL A 375 7.16 -9.18 -7.33
CA VAL A 375 7.44 -8.94 -8.76
C VAL A 375 7.37 -7.43 -9.00
N ALA A 376 8.47 -6.81 -9.38
CA ALA A 376 8.57 -5.35 -9.51
C ALA A 376 8.90 -4.95 -10.95
N ASP A 377 7.92 -4.39 -11.64
CA ASP A 377 8.00 -4.07 -13.05
C ASP A 377 8.30 -2.57 -13.24
N ALA A 378 9.48 -2.28 -13.78
CA ALA A 378 9.94 -0.93 -14.10
C ALA A 378 9.42 -0.49 -15.47
N GLN A 379 8.99 0.78 -15.57
CA GLN A 379 8.48 1.39 -16.80
C GLN A 379 7.35 0.56 -17.43
N ASP A 380 6.45 0.03 -16.59
CA ASP A 380 5.32 -0.79 -17.00
C ASP A 380 4.43 0.01 -17.98
N GLY A 381 4.15 -0.61 -19.14
CA GLY A 381 3.45 0.01 -20.26
C GLY A 381 1.92 0.06 -20.15
N SER A 382 1.35 -0.52 -19.09
CA SER A 382 -0.11 -0.56 -18.85
C SER A 382 -0.67 0.79 -18.37
N GLY A 383 0.18 1.66 -17.83
CA GLY A 383 -0.22 2.94 -17.25
C GLY A 383 0.79 4.07 -17.38
N PHE A 384 0.38 5.27 -16.97
CA PHE A 384 1.21 6.46 -16.81
C PHE A 384 0.74 7.27 -15.60
N ASN A 385 1.60 8.13 -15.06
CA ASN A 385 1.28 9.08 -13.98
C ASN A 385 0.64 8.42 -12.77
N ASN A 386 1.15 7.25 -12.42
CA ASN A 386 0.59 6.37 -11.40
C ASN A 386 1.65 5.31 -11.05
N ALA A 387 1.38 4.48 -10.06
CA ALA A 387 1.99 3.18 -9.82
C ALA A 387 0.92 2.28 -9.18
N THR A 388 1.15 0.98 -9.14
CA THR A 388 0.19 0.06 -8.51
C THR A 388 0.89 -1.01 -7.70
N PHE A 389 0.24 -1.46 -6.64
CA PHE A 389 0.67 -2.62 -5.86
C PHE A 389 -0.48 -3.60 -5.61
N GLY A 390 -0.38 -4.80 -6.17
CA GLY A 390 -1.29 -5.91 -5.93
C GLY A 390 -0.83 -6.77 -4.77
N THR A 391 -1.61 -6.88 -3.68
CA THR A 391 -1.24 -7.69 -2.51
C THR A 391 -2.18 -8.88 -2.30
N PRO A 392 -1.84 -10.09 -2.77
CA PRO A 392 -2.57 -11.29 -2.36
C PRO A 392 -2.23 -11.68 -0.91
N GLY A 393 -3.00 -12.61 -0.35
CA GLY A 393 -2.67 -13.22 0.93
C GLY A 393 -1.33 -13.95 0.90
N ASP A 394 -0.79 -14.23 2.10
CA ASP A 394 0.50 -14.90 2.33
C ASP A 394 0.75 -16.09 1.39
N GLY A 395 1.98 -16.20 0.84
CA GLY A 395 2.34 -17.22 -0.14
C GLY A 395 1.89 -16.93 -1.59
N GLY A 396 1.25 -15.79 -1.86
CA GLY A 396 1.04 -15.25 -3.21
C GLY A 396 1.97 -14.08 -3.48
N ASN A 397 2.64 -14.08 -4.64
CA ASN A 397 3.53 -12.97 -5.01
C ASN A 397 2.74 -11.66 -5.17
N PRO A 398 3.09 -10.59 -4.43
CA PRO A 398 2.61 -9.27 -4.76
C PRO A 398 3.28 -8.76 -6.03
N ARG A 399 2.62 -7.81 -6.70
CA ARG A 399 3.11 -7.22 -7.94
C ARG A 399 3.10 -5.69 -7.86
N MET A 400 4.25 -5.08 -8.09
CA MET A 400 4.45 -3.63 -8.14
C MET A 400 4.67 -3.22 -9.60
N ASN A 401 3.83 -2.33 -10.13
CA ASN A 401 3.99 -1.78 -11.47
C ASN A 401 4.35 -0.30 -11.36
N MET A 402 5.55 0.06 -11.79
CA MET A 402 6.05 1.43 -11.77
C MET A 402 5.90 2.05 -13.15
N PHE A 403 5.11 3.10 -13.25
CA PHE A 403 4.87 3.75 -14.53
C PHE A 403 5.79 4.94 -14.80
N LEU A 404 5.83 5.31 -16.06
CA LEU A 404 6.37 6.60 -16.46
C LEU A 404 5.36 7.71 -16.14
N TRP A 405 5.88 8.88 -15.83
CA TRP A 405 5.13 10.09 -15.54
C TRP A 405 5.33 11.10 -16.66
N ASN A 406 4.32 11.95 -16.85
CA ASN A 406 4.29 12.96 -17.87
C ASN A 406 5.56 13.80 -17.80
N ALA A 407 6.02 14.18 -18.98
CA ALA A 407 7.14 15.09 -19.06
C ALA A 407 6.76 16.46 -18.45
N PRO A 408 7.72 17.16 -17.82
CA PRO A 408 7.56 18.48 -17.20
C PRO A 408 6.60 19.47 -17.92
N THR A 409 5.50 19.89 -17.26
CA THR A 409 4.49 20.79 -17.88
C THR A 409 4.90 22.27 -17.90
N THR A 410 5.85 22.71 -17.08
CA THR A 410 6.50 24.02 -17.23
C THR A 410 7.47 23.99 -18.42
N GLY A 411 6.91 24.18 -19.61
CA GLY A 411 7.64 24.09 -20.88
C GLY A 411 6.90 23.32 -21.97
N GLY A 412 5.91 22.48 -21.63
CA GLY A 412 5.03 21.76 -22.57
C GLY A 412 5.76 20.79 -23.50
N VAL A 413 5.50 19.48 -23.40
CA VAL A 413 6.36 18.47 -24.05
C VAL A 413 5.63 17.56 -25.01
N ASN A 414 5.01 18.20 -25.97
CA ASN A 414 4.33 17.53 -27.05
C ASN A 414 5.31 17.46 -28.22
N PRO A 415 5.77 16.27 -28.65
CA PRO A 415 6.68 16.18 -29.79
C PRO A 415 6.05 16.73 -31.06
N LEU A 416 4.71 16.82 -31.09
CA LEU A 416 3.91 17.41 -32.15
C LEU A 416 3.29 18.74 -31.70
N THR A 417 3.56 19.81 -32.42
CA THR A 417 2.80 21.07 -32.34
C THR A 417 2.11 21.30 -33.67
N ILE A 418 0.80 21.51 -33.65
CA ILE A 418 0.05 21.96 -34.82
C ILE A 418 0.06 23.49 -34.84
N ASN A 419 0.66 24.04 -35.90
CA ASN A 419 1.00 25.45 -36.01
C ASN A 419 -0.17 26.31 -36.52
N ASN A 420 -1.25 25.70 -37.02
CA ASN A 420 -2.38 26.40 -37.62
C ASN A 420 -3.70 25.62 -37.47
N SER A 421 -4.78 26.16 -38.04
CA SER A 421 -6.16 25.62 -37.98
C SER A 421 -6.84 25.73 -36.61
N ASN A 422 -8.09 25.28 -36.52
CA ASN A 422 -8.82 25.13 -35.25
C ASN A 422 -8.30 23.97 -34.39
N LEU A 423 -7.36 23.18 -34.92
CA LEU A 423 -6.60 22.14 -34.23
C LEU A 423 -5.21 22.66 -33.80
N ALA A 424 -4.97 23.97 -33.82
CA ALA A 424 -3.71 24.52 -33.35
C ALA A 424 -3.51 24.22 -31.86
N GLY A 425 -2.33 23.73 -31.50
CA GLY A 425 -2.06 23.26 -30.15
C GLY A 425 -0.94 22.24 -30.12
N SER A 426 -0.61 21.84 -28.92
CA SER A 426 0.44 20.88 -28.63
C SER A 426 -0.21 19.52 -28.36
N TYR A 427 0.33 18.46 -28.97
CA TYR A 427 -0.23 17.11 -28.98
C TYR A 427 0.74 16.08 -28.42
N ASP A 428 0.26 15.25 -27.51
CA ASP A 428 1.06 14.19 -26.90
C ASP A 428 1.44 13.17 -27.96
N GLY A 429 2.66 12.65 -27.85
CA GLY A 429 3.12 11.60 -28.73
C GLY A 429 4.33 10.88 -28.19
N GLU A 430 4.49 9.63 -28.63
CA GLU A 430 5.59 8.76 -28.24
C GLU A 430 6.52 8.51 -29.43
N PRO A 431 7.82 8.85 -29.37
CA PRO A 431 8.77 8.53 -30.43
C PRO A 431 8.90 7.03 -30.69
N ALA A 432 9.15 6.66 -31.95
CA ALA A 432 9.49 5.29 -32.29
C ALA A 432 10.85 4.88 -31.72
N ALA A 433 11.01 3.60 -31.38
CA ALA A 433 12.28 3.01 -30.96
C ALA A 433 13.23 2.72 -32.14
N PHE A 434 12.98 3.32 -33.30
CA PHE A 434 13.72 3.11 -34.55
C PHE A 434 13.64 4.35 -35.44
N GLY A 435 14.46 4.37 -36.48
CA GLY A 435 14.62 5.56 -37.32
C GLY A 435 15.52 6.61 -36.67
N ASN A 436 15.53 7.80 -37.25
CA ASN A 436 16.27 8.91 -36.68
C ASN A 436 15.51 9.48 -35.47
N SER A 437 16.24 9.94 -34.46
CA SER A 437 15.65 10.69 -33.35
C SER A 437 14.95 11.96 -33.84
N LEU A 438 13.92 12.39 -33.10
CA LEU A 438 13.30 13.70 -33.32
C LEU A 438 14.36 14.82 -33.21
N PRO A 439 14.26 15.89 -34.02
CA PRO A 439 15.25 16.96 -34.05
C PRO A 439 15.15 17.85 -32.80
N SER A 440 16.26 18.44 -32.36
CA SER A 440 16.33 19.37 -31.21
C SER A 440 15.24 20.48 -31.26
N PRO A 441 14.76 21.01 -30.11
CA PRO A 441 13.68 22.00 -30.12
C PRO A 441 14.15 23.36 -30.67
N ASN A 442 15.47 23.57 -30.74
CA ASN A 442 16.08 24.73 -31.39
C ASN A 442 16.08 24.65 -32.93
N SER A 443 15.73 23.50 -33.50
CA SER A 443 15.64 23.28 -34.95
C SER A 443 14.55 22.26 -35.28
N PRO A 444 13.26 22.58 -35.00
CA PRO A 444 12.16 21.65 -35.23
C PRO A 444 12.00 21.30 -36.70
N LEU A 445 11.55 20.08 -37.00
CA LEU A 445 11.12 19.70 -38.34
C LEU A 445 9.72 20.23 -38.57
N VAL A 446 9.59 21.20 -39.47
CA VAL A 446 8.33 21.88 -39.77
C VAL A 446 7.90 21.57 -41.20
N SER A 447 6.71 20.99 -41.38
CA SER A 447 6.10 20.79 -42.70
C SER A 447 4.59 20.57 -42.59
N ASP A 448 3.90 20.53 -43.72
CA ASP A 448 2.48 20.20 -43.73
C ASP A 448 2.27 18.69 -43.53
N LEU A 449 1.15 18.37 -42.88
CA LEU A 449 0.68 17.01 -42.73
C LEU A 449 0.07 16.51 -44.06
N ALA A 450 0.28 15.24 -44.37
CA ALA A 450 -0.38 14.55 -45.48
C ALA A 450 -0.87 13.17 -45.03
N LEU A 451 -2.14 12.86 -45.25
CA LEU A 451 -2.69 11.54 -44.96
C LEU A 451 -2.25 10.54 -46.04
N VAL A 452 -1.71 9.38 -45.63
CA VAL A 452 -1.39 8.30 -46.57
C VAL A 452 -2.68 7.66 -47.12
N ILE A 453 -2.64 7.27 -48.39
CA ILE A 453 -3.70 6.48 -49.05
C ILE A 453 -3.04 5.31 -49.78
N ASP A 454 -3.40 4.09 -49.41
CA ASP A 454 -3.03 2.86 -50.13
C ASP A 454 -4.19 2.28 -50.94
N ASP A 455 -3.90 1.20 -51.68
CA ASP A 455 -4.85 0.55 -52.58
C ASP A 455 -5.66 -0.59 -51.96
N ASN A 456 -5.40 -0.93 -50.68
CA ASN A 456 -6.09 -1.97 -49.93
C ASN A 456 -6.14 -3.35 -50.63
N SER A 457 -5.18 -3.62 -51.53
CA SER A 457 -5.26 -4.75 -52.46
C SER A 457 -4.60 -6.03 -51.97
N GLY A 458 -3.75 -5.96 -50.94
CA GLY A 458 -2.97 -7.09 -50.41
C GLY A 458 -3.69 -7.91 -49.33
N GLY A 459 -4.86 -7.46 -48.86
CA GLY A 459 -5.71 -8.20 -47.91
C GLY A 459 -5.15 -8.30 -46.49
N VAL A 460 -4.09 -7.55 -46.17
CA VAL A 460 -3.47 -7.45 -44.83
C VAL A 460 -4.28 -6.53 -43.92
N SER A 461 -4.86 -5.49 -44.51
CA SER A 461 -5.78 -4.56 -43.85
C SER A 461 -6.98 -4.29 -44.75
N THR A 462 -7.98 -3.61 -44.19
CA THR A 462 -9.08 -2.99 -44.95
C THR A 462 -9.04 -1.46 -44.88
N ASP A 463 -8.10 -0.90 -44.11
CA ASP A 463 -7.99 0.53 -43.84
C ASP A 463 -7.03 1.20 -44.82
N ILE A 464 -7.57 2.05 -45.70
CA ILE A 464 -6.82 2.73 -46.74
C ILE A 464 -5.75 3.70 -46.22
N SER A 465 -5.74 4.03 -44.92
CA SER A 465 -4.85 5.01 -44.30
C SER A 465 -3.78 4.40 -43.41
N ASP A 466 -3.51 3.10 -43.50
CA ASP A 466 -2.53 2.43 -42.63
C ASP A 466 -1.19 2.10 -43.32
N ALA A 467 -1.09 2.28 -44.64
CA ALA A 467 0.10 2.04 -45.43
C ALA A 467 0.62 0.59 -45.35
N CYS A 468 -0.28 -0.36 -45.11
CA CYS A 468 0.05 -1.78 -45.16
C CYS A 468 0.06 -2.34 -46.60
N ASP A 469 -0.50 -1.59 -47.54
CA ASP A 469 -0.56 -1.93 -48.97
C ASP A 469 0.17 -0.87 -49.84
N VAL A 470 0.00 -0.96 -51.17
CA VAL A 470 0.70 -0.07 -52.09
C VAL A 470 0.16 1.36 -51.97
N ILE A 471 1.01 2.29 -51.52
CA ILE A 471 0.67 3.72 -51.43
C ILE A 471 0.38 4.28 -52.83
N THR A 472 -0.81 4.86 -53.00
CA THR A 472 -1.31 5.40 -54.28
C THR A 472 -1.15 6.91 -54.40
N ASN A 473 -1.05 7.63 -53.27
CA ASN A 473 -0.94 9.08 -53.23
C ASN A 473 0.50 9.58 -53.00
N GLY A 474 1.52 8.78 -53.31
CA GLY A 474 2.94 9.09 -53.09
C GLY A 474 3.39 10.52 -53.44
N PRO A 475 3.01 11.11 -54.60
CA PRO A 475 3.37 12.49 -54.93
C PRO A 475 2.90 13.55 -53.91
N SER A 476 1.84 13.28 -53.15
CA SER A 476 1.33 14.17 -52.09
C SER A 476 2.06 14.03 -50.75
N LEU A 477 2.85 12.95 -50.58
CA LEU A 477 3.59 12.67 -49.35
C LEU A 477 5.02 13.23 -49.37
N ASN A 478 5.57 13.48 -50.55
CA ASN A 478 6.94 13.95 -50.73
C ASN A 478 7.18 15.30 -50.03
N GLY A 479 8.14 15.33 -49.11
CA GLY A 479 8.50 16.51 -48.31
C GLY A 479 7.54 16.82 -47.16
N LYS A 480 6.57 15.94 -46.88
CA LYS A 480 5.52 16.13 -45.85
C LYS A 480 5.74 15.25 -44.63
N ILE A 481 5.10 15.63 -43.53
CA ILE A 481 4.95 14.76 -42.36
C ILE A 481 3.73 13.87 -42.62
N VAL A 482 3.94 12.57 -42.78
CA VAL A 482 2.87 11.66 -43.18
C VAL A 482 2.09 11.18 -41.98
N VAL A 483 0.77 11.30 -42.02
CA VAL A 483 -0.15 10.75 -41.01
C VAL A 483 -0.70 9.43 -41.51
N MET A 484 -0.67 8.41 -40.66
CA MET A 484 -1.20 7.07 -40.96
C MET A 484 -1.80 6.42 -39.72
N ARG A 485 -2.67 5.42 -39.88
CA ARG A 485 -3.23 4.65 -38.78
C ARG A 485 -2.35 3.46 -38.41
N ARG A 486 -2.39 3.07 -37.14
CA ARG A 486 -1.95 1.76 -36.70
C ARG A 486 -2.85 0.71 -37.39
N GLY A 487 -2.20 -0.25 -38.04
CA GLY A 487 -2.85 -1.31 -38.81
C GLY A 487 -2.24 -2.65 -38.46
N ASN A 488 -2.43 -3.64 -39.33
CA ASN A 488 -2.01 -5.03 -39.06
C ASN A 488 -0.57 -5.35 -39.51
N CYS A 489 0.07 -4.46 -40.26
CA CYS A 489 1.47 -4.59 -40.67
C CYS A 489 2.44 -3.95 -39.66
N GLN A 490 3.70 -4.40 -39.69
CA GLN A 490 4.76 -3.93 -38.79
C GLN A 490 5.03 -2.42 -38.94
N PHE A 491 5.35 -1.75 -37.82
CA PHE A 491 5.57 -0.30 -37.79
C PHE A 491 6.76 0.14 -38.67
N GLY A 492 7.89 -0.55 -38.61
CA GLY A 492 9.04 -0.25 -39.47
C GLY A 492 8.69 -0.33 -40.95
N THR A 493 7.90 -1.33 -41.37
CA THR A 493 7.47 -1.51 -42.76
C THR A 493 6.62 -0.35 -43.27
N LYS A 494 5.61 0.10 -42.51
CA LYS A 494 4.75 1.23 -42.93
C LYS A 494 5.50 2.57 -42.94
N VAL A 495 6.37 2.80 -41.96
CA VAL A 495 7.19 4.02 -41.90
C VAL A 495 8.18 4.03 -43.07
N LEU A 496 8.79 2.89 -43.39
CA LEU A 496 9.66 2.74 -44.56
C LEU A 496 8.90 2.95 -45.87
N ALA A 497 7.66 2.46 -45.98
CA ALA A 497 6.82 2.68 -47.16
C ALA A 497 6.57 4.17 -47.42
N ALA A 498 6.21 4.94 -46.37
CA ALA A 498 6.06 6.39 -46.48
C ALA A 498 7.38 7.11 -46.76
N GLN A 499 8.49 6.70 -46.13
CA GLN A 499 9.83 7.20 -46.42
C GLN A 499 10.18 7.05 -47.89
N ASN A 500 9.88 5.89 -48.48
CA ASN A 500 10.13 5.63 -49.91
C ASN A 500 9.29 6.50 -50.85
N GLN A 501 8.20 7.10 -50.37
CA GLN A 501 7.42 8.11 -51.09
C GLN A 501 7.91 9.55 -50.84
N GLY A 502 9.02 9.73 -50.12
CA GLY A 502 9.63 11.01 -49.83
C GLY A 502 9.13 11.70 -48.56
N ALA A 503 8.45 10.98 -47.66
CA ALA A 503 8.10 11.50 -46.34
C ALA A 503 9.36 11.93 -45.58
N ILE A 504 9.25 13.02 -44.81
CA ILE A 504 10.37 13.51 -43.98
C ILE A 504 10.20 13.18 -42.49
N ALA A 505 8.99 12.79 -42.08
CA ALA A 505 8.66 12.21 -40.78
C ALA A 505 7.30 11.49 -40.86
N VAL A 506 6.98 10.67 -39.87
CA VAL A 506 5.69 9.95 -39.80
C VAL A 506 5.01 10.11 -38.45
N ILE A 507 3.69 10.32 -38.46
CA ILE A 507 2.81 10.27 -37.30
C ILE A 507 1.90 9.05 -37.46
N VAL A 508 2.00 8.10 -36.54
CA VAL A 508 1.13 6.92 -36.49
C VAL A 508 0.03 7.17 -35.46
N VAL A 509 -1.23 7.04 -35.87
CA VAL A 509 -2.39 7.20 -35.01
C VAL A 509 -2.73 5.84 -34.39
N ASN A 510 -2.74 5.75 -33.06
CA ASN A 510 -3.11 4.51 -32.38
C ASN A 510 -4.54 4.09 -32.75
N ASN A 511 -4.77 2.78 -32.89
CA ASN A 511 -6.08 2.22 -33.26
C ASN A 511 -6.83 1.62 -32.06
N ALA A 512 -6.24 1.67 -30.87
CA ALA A 512 -6.88 1.35 -29.60
C ALA A 512 -7.04 2.64 -28.78
N ALA A 513 -8.03 2.66 -27.88
CA ALA A 513 -8.22 3.75 -26.91
C ALA A 513 -7.20 3.69 -25.74
N THR A 514 -6.03 3.10 -26.00
CA THR A 514 -4.89 3.05 -25.09
C THR A 514 -3.93 4.20 -25.39
N ALA A 515 -3.05 4.50 -24.43
CA ALA A 515 -2.02 5.52 -24.60
C ALA A 515 -1.08 5.21 -25.81
N PRO A 516 -0.47 6.23 -26.43
CA PRO A 516 0.55 6.01 -27.46
C PRO A 516 1.71 5.19 -26.93
N ILE A 517 2.19 4.24 -27.73
CA ILE A 517 3.30 3.35 -27.39
C ILE A 517 4.53 3.63 -28.25
N ALA A 518 5.72 3.32 -27.71
CA ALA A 518 6.96 3.37 -28.49
C ALA A 518 6.94 2.25 -29.53
N MET A 519 6.87 2.64 -30.81
CA MET A 519 6.75 1.68 -31.91
C MET A 519 8.03 0.84 -32.03
N ALA A 520 7.89 -0.49 -32.02
CA ALA A 520 9.00 -1.42 -32.22
C ALA A 520 9.46 -1.47 -33.70
N PRO A 521 10.76 -1.70 -33.98
CA PRO A 521 11.33 -1.67 -35.33
C PRO A 521 10.70 -2.68 -36.31
N GLY A 522 10.28 -3.85 -35.84
CA GLY A 522 9.97 -4.96 -36.74
C GLY A 522 11.15 -5.35 -37.62
N ASN A 523 10.88 -5.96 -38.78
CA ASN A 523 11.92 -6.46 -39.68
C ASN A 523 12.65 -5.34 -40.45
N ASP A 524 11.96 -4.23 -40.71
CA ASP A 524 12.44 -3.17 -41.61
C ASP A 524 12.86 -1.88 -40.87
N GLY A 525 12.70 -1.81 -39.54
CA GLY A 525 12.94 -0.59 -38.77
C GLY A 525 14.38 -0.09 -38.82
N ASN A 526 15.35 -0.98 -39.07
CA ASN A 526 16.76 -0.63 -39.28
C ASN A 526 17.04 0.09 -40.62
N LEU A 527 16.10 0.06 -41.57
CA LEU A 527 16.18 0.76 -42.85
C LEU A 527 15.50 2.14 -42.81
N VAL A 528 14.79 2.45 -41.73
CA VAL A 528 14.15 3.75 -41.52
C VAL A 528 15.21 4.77 -41.09
N THR A 529 15.16 5.95 -41.70
CA THR A 529 16.10 7.07 -41.51
C THR A 529 15.38 8.40 -41.30
N ILE A 530 14.06 8.38 -41.14
CA ILE A 530 13.24 9.53 -40.77
C ILE A 530 12.68 9.34 -39.36
N PRO A 531 12.43 10.42 -38.61
CA PRO A 531 11.78 10.31 -37.30
C PRO A 531 10.32 9.91 -37.45
N SER A 532 9.80 9.19 -36.45
CA SER A 532 8.38 8.89 -36.35
C SER A 532 7.90 8.91 -34.91
N ILE A 533 6.62 9.25 -34.72
CA ILE A 533 5.94 9.26 -33.42
C ILE A 533 4.60 8.53 -33.52
N MET A 534 4.09 8.02 -32.41
CA MET A 534 2.71 7.61 -32.24
C MET A 534 1.93 8.65 -31.46
N ILE A 535 0.67 8.91 -31.82
CA ILE A 535 -0.25 9.77 -31.06
C ILE A 535 -1.54 9.01 -30.72
N SER A 536 -2.34 9.60 -29.81
CA SER A 536 -3.56 8.96 -29.31
C SER A 536 -4.58 8.71 -30.43
N GLN A 537 -5.46 7.74 -30.23
CA GLN A 537 -6.55 7.48 -31.17
C GLN A 537 -7.46 8.71 -31.32
N ASN A 538 -7.78 9.38 -30.21
CA ASN A 538 -8.70 10.52 -30.20
C ASN A 538 -8.12 11.71 -30.99
N ASP A 539 -6.88 12.11 -30.69
CA ASP A 539 -6.24 13.24 -31.35
C ASP A 539 -5.95 12.96 -32.83
N GLY A 540 -5.43 11.77 -33.11
CA GLY A 540 -5.14 11.36 -34.47
C GLY A 540 -6.39 11.25 -35.34
N ASN A 541 -7.52 10.82 -34.78
CA ASN A 541 -8.81 10.82 -35.49
C ASN A 541 -9.25 12.24 -35.88
N SER A 542 -9.09 13.22 -34.99
CA SER A 542 -9.40 14.63 -35.30
C SER A 542 -8.50 15.18 -36.41
N LEU A 543 -7.19 14.86 -36.39
CA LEU A 543 -6.26 15.27 -37.45
C LEU A 543 -6.62 14.62 -38.80
N ILE A 544 -6.89 13.32 -38.81
CA ILE A 544 -7.28 12.57 -40.01
C ILE A 544 -8.58 13.15 -40.60
N ALA A 545 -9.59 13.39 -39.78
CA ALA A 545 -10.86 13.96 -40.22
C ALA A 545 -10.69 15.35 -40.86
N ALA A 546 -9.84 16.21 -40.27
CA ALA A 546 -9.56 17.52 -40.81
C ALA A 546 -8.80 17.46 -42.15
N LEU A 547 -7.83 16.56 -42.29
CA LEU A 547 -7.10 16.33 -43.54
C LEU A 547 -8.01 15.79 -44.64
N GLN A 548 -8.90 14.85 -44.32
CA GLN A 548 -9.92 14.35 -45.24
C GLN A 548 -10.93 15.43 -45.64
N GLY A 549 -11.23 16.36 -44.73
CA GLY A 549 -12.02 17.56 -45.00
C GLY A 549 -11.31 18.61 -45.87
N GLY A 550 -10.06 18.38 -46.28
CA GLY A 550 -9.27 19.28 -47.12
C GLY A 550 -8.56 20.40 -46.36
N THR A 551 -8.49 20.32 -45.03
CA THR A 551 -7.77 21.30 -44.21
C THR A 551 -6.27 21.13 -44.40
N THR A 552 -5.56 22.22 -44.71
CA THR A 552 -4.09 22.22 -44.72
C THR A 552 -3.57 22.43 -43.30
N ILE A 553 -2.97 21.39 -42.72
CA ILE A 553 -2.43 21.41 -41.37
C ILE A 553 -0.91 21.50 -41.45
N ASN A 554 -0.32 22.51 -40.83
CA ASN A 554 1.11 22.68 -40.69
C ASN A 554 1.54 22.24 -39.28
N ALA A 555 2.60 21.45 -39.19
CA ALA A 555 3.03 20.86 -37.93
C ALA A 555 4.54 21.02 -37.71
N SER A 556 4.93 21.11 -36.45
CA SER A 556 6.31 21.08 -35.96
C SER A 556 6.53 19.79 -35.19
N LEU A 557 7.59 19.06 -35.54
CA LEU A 557 8.09 17.90 -34.81
C LEU A 557 9.45 18.22 -34.18
N ASN A 558 9.59 18.03 -32.88
CA ASN A 558 10.88 18.17 -32.20
C ASN A 558 10.99 17.32 -30.94
N ASN A 559 12.23 16.99 -30.59
CA ASN A 559 12.64 16.46 -29.31
C ASN A 559 12.97 17.65 -28.41
N THR A 560 12.02 18.01 -27.56
CA THR A 560 12.15 19.07 -26.54
C THR A 560 13.18 18.77 -25.45
N GLY A 561 13.69 17.54 -25.34
CA GLY A 561 14.65 17.13 -24.31
C GLY A 561 14.07 17.05 -22.89
N LEU A 562 12.75 17.09 -22.75
CA LEU A 562 12.05 16.87 -21.49
C LEU A 562 11.49 15.45 -21.54
N PHE A 563 12.25 14.49 -21.05
CA PHE A 563 11.81 13.10 -21.04
C PHE A 563 10.76 12.89 -19.94
N ARG A 564 9.88 11.92 -20.16
CA ARG A 564 9.00 11.40 -19.11
C ARG A 564 9.83 11.05 -17.88
N LYS A 565 9.32 11.35 -16.70
CA LYS A 565 9.97 10.99 -15.45
C LYS A 565 9.68 9.52 -15.15
N ASP A 566 10.67 8.81 -14.66
CA ASP A 566 10.52 7.40 -14.31
C ASP A 566 10.16 7.27 -12.83
N GLY A 567 8.98 6.75 -12.52
CA GLY A 567 8.53 6.55 -11.15
C GLY A 567 9.43 5.60 -10.36
N SER A 568 10.14 4.69 -11.04
CA SER A 568 11.09 3.74 -10.41
C SER A 568 12.32 4.43 -9.81
N LEU A 569 12.60 5.67 -10.19
CA LEU A 569 13.65 6.51 -9.61
C LEU A 569 13.15 7.35 -8.42
N ASP A 570 11.84 7.38 -8.19
CA ASP A 570 11.22 8.07 -7.07
C ASP A 570 11.05 7.07 -5.92
N ASN A 571 12.06 7.01 -5.04
CA ASN A 571 12.06 6.12 -3.88
C ASN A 571 10.83 6.35 -3.00
N GLY A 572 10.29 7.58 -2.99
CA GLY A 572 9.06 7.92 -2.29
C GLY A 572 7.85 7.15 -2.83
N ILE A 573 7.73 7.00 -4.16
CA ILE A 573 6.64 6.22 -4.79
C ILE A 573 6.88 4.73 -4.56
N VAL A 574 8.11 4.23 -4.77
CA VAL A 574 8.40 2.80 -4.55
C VAL A 574 8.10 2.36 -3.12
N ALA A 575 8.47 3.19 -2.13
CA ALA A 575 8.17 2.94 -0.72
C ALA A 575 6.67 3.03 -0.41
N HIS A 576 5.94 3.94 -1.06
CA HIS A 576 4.49 4.01 -0.95
C HIS A 576 3.83 2.72 -1.42
N GLU A 577 4.16 2.25 -2.63
CA GLU A 577 3.62 1.02 -3.19
C GLU A 577 3.92 -0.20 -2.29
N TYR A 578 5.17 -0.34 -1.82
CA TYR A 578 5.53 -1.42 -0.88
C TYR A 578 4.75 -1.32 0.45
N GLY A 579 4.45 -0.09 0.89
CA GLY A 579 3.64 0.19 2.07
C GLY A 579 2.21 -0.37 1.98
N HIS A 580 1.63 -0.46 0.78
CA HIS A 580 0.36 -1.18 0.58
C HIS A 580 0.51 -2.66 0.91
N GLY A 581 1.61 -3.27 0.48
CA GLY A 581 1.95 -4.65 0.79
C GLY A 581 2.02 -4.91 2.29
N ILE A 582 2.80 -4.10 3.01
CA ILE A 582 2.98 -4.24 4.46
C ILE A 582 1.65 -4.07 5.19
N SER A 583 0.93 -2.97 4.93
CA SER A 583 -0.32 -2.67 5.64
C SER A 583 -1.41 -3.70 5.37
N THR A 584 -1.50 -4.23 4.15
CA THR A 584 -2.45 -5.27 3.77
C THR A 584 -2.15 -6.63 4.41
N ARG A 585 -0.87 -7.02 4.50
CA ARG A 585 -0.47 -8.28 5.15
C ARG A 585 -0.63 -8.23 6.68
N LEU A 586 -0.35 -7.09 7.31
CA LEU A 586 -0.43 -6.97 8.77
C LEU A 586 -1.87 -6.79 9.28
N THR A 587 -2.71 -6.03 8.56
CA THR A 587 -4.06 -5.71 9.03
C THR A 587 -4.99 -6.92 8.95
N GLY A 588 -5.49 -7.39 10.08
CA GLY A 588 -6.38 -8.56 10.13
C GLY A 588 -5.67 -9.89 9.84
N GLY A 589 -4.34 -9.87 9.69
CA GLY A 589 -3.46 -11.03 9.58
C GLY A 589 -3.12 -11.46 8.14
N PRO A 590 -1.96 -12.10 7.92
CA PRO A 590 -1.39 -12.35 6.58
C PRO A 590 -2.27 -13.16 5.62
N ALA A 591 -3.16 -13.99 6.15
CA ALA A 591 -4.06 -14.81 5.36
C ALA A 591 -5.22 -14.01 4.73
N ASN A 592 -5.51 -12.79 5.18
CA ASN A 592 -6.67 -12.02 4.74
C ASN A 592 -6.28 -10.66 4.12
N PRO A 593 -6.12 -10.58 2.78
CA PRO A 593 -5.73 -9.35 2.10
C PRO A 593 -6.88 -8.33 1.94
N SER A 594 -8.08 -8.59 2.46
CA SER A 594 -9.27 -7.77 2.20
C SER A 594 -9.67 -6.81 3.33
N CYS A 595 -8.85 -6.74 4.39
CA CYS A 595 -9.15 -5.97 5.59
C CYS A 595 -8.96 -4.45 5.47
N LEU A 596 -8.57 -3.95 4.31
CA LEU A 596 -8.46 -2.52 3.99
C LEU A 596 -9.31 -2.14 2.78
N SER A 597 -10.49 -2.76 2.68
CA SER A 597 -11.46 -2.53 1.58
C SER A 597 -12.65 -1.67 1.98
N ASN A 598 -12.65 -1.11 3.20
CA ASN A 598 -13.72 -0.26 3.71
C ASN A 598 -13.53 1.22 3.33
N ASN A 599 -14.59 2.02 3.43
CA ASN A 599 -14.59 3.40 2.93
C ASN A 599 -13.72 4.37 3.76
N GLU A 600 -13.40 4.02 5.00
CA GLU A 600 -12.53 4.77 5.93
C GLU A 600 -11.13 4.17 6.08
N GLN A 601 -10.77 3.22 5.22
CA GLN A 601 -9.51 2.50 5.33
C GLN A 601 -8.29 3.45 5.28
N MET A 602 -7.23 3.07 6.01
CA MET A 602 -6.04 3.90 6.25
C MET A 602 -4.81 3.51 5.38
N GLY A 603 -4.97 2.53 4.48
CA GLY A 603 -3.98 1.99 3.54
C GLY A 603 -3.09 3.02 2.88
N GLU A 604 -3.70 3.93 2.13
CA GLU A 604 -3.03 5.06 1.46
C GLU A 604 -2.21 5.92 2.43
N GLY A 605 -2.72 6.12 3.65
CA GLY A 605 -2.07 6.91 4.67
C GLY A 605 -0.87 6.21 5.31
N TRP A 606 -0.93 4.90 5.52
CA TRP A 606 0.25 4.14 5.93
C TRP A 606 1.31 4.17 4.84
N SER A 607 0.92 3.98 3.58
CA SER A 607 1.82 4.01 2.43
C SER A 607 2.55 5.36 2.29
N ASP A 608 1.84 6.49 2.40
CA ASP A 608 2.49 7.81 2.43
C ASP A 608 3.42 7.97 3.64
N TRP A 609 3.03 7.49 4.82
CA TRP A 609 3.91 7.55 5.99
C TRP A 609 5.18 6.70 5.83
N PHE A 610 5.09 5.51 5.22
CA PHE A 610 6.24 4.67 4.89
C PHE A 610 7.24 5.39 3.98
N SER A 611 6.73 6.10 2.98
CA SER A 611 7.52 6.95 2.08
C SER A 611 8.23 8.09 2.83
N LEU A 612 7.49 8.81 3.68
CA LEU A 612 7.99 9.98 4.38
C LEU A 612 9.03 9.63 5.46
N ILE A 613 8.79 8.59 6.27
CA ILE A 613 9.60 8.30 7.46
C ILE A 613 11.03 7.85 7.11
N ILE A 614 11.20 7.11 6.00
CA ILE A 614 12.51 6.60 5.56
C ILE A 614 13.31 7.62 4.74
N THR A 615 12.68 8.73 4.35
CA THR A 615 13.28 9.82 3.56
C THR A 615 13.42 11.11 4.37
N ILE A 616 13.40 11.02 5.71
CA ILE A 616 13.80 12.14 6.58
C ILE A 616 15.31 12.32 6.48
N GLU A 617 15.77 13.54 6.22
CA GLU A 617 17.18 13.88 6.17
C GLU A 617 17.66 14.54 7.48
N PRO A 618 18.95 14.40 7.85
CA PRO A 618 19.50 15.15 8.97
C PRO A 618 19.37 16.67 8.77
N GLY A 619 18.57 17.31 9.64
CA GLY A 619 18.32 18.75 9.60
C GLY A 619 16.91 19.12 9.17
N ASP A 620 16.12 18.17 8.66
CA ASP A 620 14.69 18.36 8.44
C ASP A 620 13.98 18.76 9.73
N LEU A 621 12.87 19.47 9.57
CA LEU A 621 11.97 19.87 10.63
C LEU A 621 10.55 19.38 10.31
N GLY A 622 9.77 19.08 11.35
CA GLY A 622 8.37 18.71 11.16
C GLY A 622 7.52 19.78 10.50
N THR A 623 7.95 21.04 10.51
CA THR A 623 7.25 22.17 9.86
C THR A 623 7.58 22.31 8.38
N ASP A 624 8.56 21.56 7.86
CA ASP A 624 8.94 21.62 6.45
C ASP A 624 7.78 21.17 5.55
N ILE A 625 7.82 21.61 4.28
CA ILE A 625 6.83 21.23 3.27
C ILE A 625 7.31 19.95 2.60
N ARG A 626 6.62 18.83 2.86
CA ARG A 626 6.93 17.52 2.25
C ARG A 626 5.78 17.07 1.33
N GLY A 627 5.96 17.21 0.01
CA GLY A 627 5.02 16.69 -0.98
C GLY A 627 5.38 15.26 -1.41
N ILE A 628 4.40 14.45 -1.81
CA ILE A 628 4.63 13.11 -2.39
C ILE A 628 4.76 13.21 -3.91
N GLY A 629 5.74 12.51 -4.48
CA GLY A 629 5.92 12.39 -5.94
C GLY A 629 6.37 13.70 -6.61
N THR A 630 7.10 14.56 -5.89
CA THR A 630 7.52 15.88 -6.41
C THR A 630 8.44 15.74 -7.63
N TYR A 631 9.34 14.77 -7.65
CA TYR A 631 10.18 14.50 -8.83
C TYR A 631 9.34 14.05 -10.02
N SER A 632 8.48 13.05 -9.80
CA SER A 632 7.67 12.42 -10.84
C SER A 632 6.68 13.41 -11.48
N THR A 633 6.21 14.39 -10.70
CA THR A 633 5.35 15.48 -11.18
C THR A 633 6.10 16.76 -11.56
N ASN A 634 7.43 16.72 -11.60
CA ASN A 634 8.29 17.86 -11.95
C ASN A 634 8.03 19.12 -11.10
N GLN A 635 7.94 18.93 -9.80
CA GLN A 635 7.88 19.99 -8.82
C GLN A 635 9.24 20.16 -8.15
N SER A 636 9.46 21.33 -7.54
CA SER A 636 10.58 21.48 -6.60
C SER A 636 10.41 20.53 -5.41
N VAL A 637 11.47 20.27 -4.66
CA VAL A 637 11.43 19.44 -3.43
C VAL A 637 10.42 19.94 -2.39
N THR A 638 10.10 21.24 -2.37
CA THR A 638 9.05 21.83 -1.51
C THR A 638 7.71 22.04 -2.22
N GLY A 639 7.47 21.33 -3.32
CA GLY A 639 6.20 21.38 -4.04
C GLY A 639 5.07 20.70 -3.25
N PRO A 640 3.79 21.01 -3.54
CA PRO A 640 2.66 20.36 -2.90
C PRO A 640 2.59 18.84 -3.14
N GLY A 641 3.22 18.33 -4.19
CA GLY A 641 3.12 16.93 -4.60
C GLY A 641 1.74 16.61 -5.18
N ILE A 642 1.26 15.40 -4.93
CA ILE A 642 0.01 14.84 -5.51
C ILE A 642 -1.17 14.73 -4.52
N ARG A 643 -0.98 15.16 -3.27
CA ARG A 643 -2.02 15.11 -2.23
C ARG A 643 -2.72 16.47 -2.09
N ASN A 644 -3.88 16.50 -1.42
CA ASN A 644 -4.63 17.74 -1.19
C ASN A 644 -3.79 18.83 -0.50
N PHE A 645 -2.91 18.43 0.41
CA PHE A 645 -1.93 19.28 1.08
C PHE A 645 -0.61 18.53 1.22
N PRO A 646 0.54 19.22 1.14
CA PRO A 646 1.81 18.62 1.53
C PRO A 646 1.81 18.31 3.04
N TYR A 647 2.61 17.34 3.47
CA TYR A 647 2.76 16.98 4.88
C TYR A 647 3.58 18.03 5.62
N SER A 648 3.05 18.48 6.75
CA SER A 648 3.68 19.43 7.67
C SER A 648 2.92 19.43 9.00
N THR A 649 3.66 19.62 10.09
CA THR A 649 3.11 19.89 11.43
C THR A 649 2.58 21.33 11.57
N ASP A 650 2.87 22.21 10.62
CA ASP A 650 2.30 23.56 10.58
C ASP A 650 0.90 23.51 9.94
N PHE A 651 -0.13 23.79 10.76
CA PHE A 651 -1.52 23.83 10.33
C PHE A 651 -1.82 24.92 9.28
N ASN A 652 -0.93 25.90 9.07
CA ASN A 652 -1.07 26.84 7.95
C ASN A 652 -0.69 26.22 6.61
N ILE A 653 0.13 25.17 6.61
CA ILE A 653 0.54 24.41 5.42
C ILE A 653 -0.40 23.23 5.23
N ASN A 654 -0.68 22.48 6.30
CA ASN A 654 -1.55 21.31 6.27
C ASN A 654 -2.65 21.40 7.35
N PRO A 655 -3.84 21.95 7.01
CA PRO A 655 -4.91 22.21 7.97
C PRO A 655 -5.81 21.00 8.25
N VAL A 656 -5.53 19.82 7.68
CA VAL A 656 -6.51 18.71 7.69
C VAL A 656 -6.78 18.17 9.09
N THR A 657 -8.04 17.86 9.35
CA THR A 657 -8.50 17.19 10.59
C THR A 657 -9.30 15.94 10.28
N PHE A 658 -9.61 15.15 11.31
CA PHE A 658 -10.46 13.97 11.19
C PHE A 658 -11.83 14.30 10.60
N GLY A 659 -12.39 15.49 10.86
CA GLY A 659 -13.66 15.92 10.27
C GLY A 659 -13.66 15.98 8.74
N ASP A 660 -12.49 16.14 8.11
CA ASP A 660 -12.35 16.16 6.64
C ASP A 660 -12.62 14.79 5.99
N THR A 661 -12.66 13.69 6.75
CA THR A 661 -13.08 12.39 6.20
C THR A 661 -14.52 12.45 5.66
N ASN A 662 -15.37 13.27 6.27
CA ASN A 662 -16.76 13.53 5.85
C ASN A 662 -16.85 14.45 4.62
N ASN A 663 -15.74 15.01 4.13
CA ASN A 663 -15.74 15.97 3.04
C ASN A 663 -15.53 15.26 1.70
N ALA A 664 -16.54 15.34 0.82
CA ALA A 664 -16.51 14.71 -0.50
C ALA A 664 -15.40 15.24 -1.43
N ASN A 665 -14.77 16.37 -1.11
CA ASN A 665 -13.61 16.89 -1.85
C ASN A 665 -12.32 16.10 -1.57
N PHE A 666 -12.28 15.33 -0.48
CA PHE A 666 -11.23 14.34 -0.27
C PHE A 666 -11.66 13.05 -0.97
N SER A 667 -10.91 12.67 -2.00
CA SER A 667 -11.15 11.43 -2.73
C SER A 667 -10.96 10.23 -1.81
N ALA A 668 -11.74 9.18 -2.02
CA ALA A 668 -11.47 7.88 -1.41
C ALA A 668 -10.82 6.99 -2.49
N PRO A 669 -9.72 6.28 -2.17
CA PRO A 669 -9.08 6.22 -0.85
C PRO A 669 -8.05 7.35 -0.57
N HIS A 670 -7.45 7.95 -1.60
CA HIS A 670 -6.26 8.80 -1.49
C HIS A 670 -6.37 10.02 -0.56
N GLY A 671 -7.42 10.82 -0.73
CA GLY A 671 -7.68 11.97 0.13
C GLY A 671 -7.90 11.54 1.59
N ILE A 672 -8.62 10.45 1.83
CA ILE A 672 -8.79 9.87 3.17
C ILE A 672 -7.44 9.47 3.77
N GLY A 673 -6.63 8.74 3.01
CA GLY A 673 -5.27 8.36 3.42
C GLY A 673 -4.40 9.55 3.81
N SER A 674 -4.48 10.65 3.06
CA SER A 674 -3.68 11.85 3.34
C SER A 674 -3.98 12.47 4.71
N ILE A 675 -5.20 12.34 5.22
CA ILE A 675 -5.57 12.79 6.57
C ILE A 675 -4.90 11.91 7.62
N TRP A 676 -4.92 10.59 7.44
CA TRP A 676 -4.27 9.63 8.33
C TRP A 676 -2.75 9.81 8.36
N ALA A 677 -2.12 9.90 7.18
CA ALA A 677 -0.68 10.16 7.05
C ALA A 677 -0.26 11.46 7.75
N SER A 678 -1.09 12.51 7.70
CA SER A 678 -0.81 13.77 8.39
C SER A 678 -0.76 13.59 9.92
N MET A 679 -1.62 12.74 10.49
CA MET A 679 -1.58 12.40 11.91
C MET A 679 -0.33 11.60 12.28
N LEU A 680 0.06 10.62 11.44
CA LEU A 680 1.26 9.82 11.67
C LEU A 680 2.56 10.62 11.47
N TRP A 681 2.56 11.58 10.56
CA TRP A 681 3.66 12.52 10.36
C TRP A 681 3.89 13.38 11.61
N ASP A 682 2.82 14.00 12.13
CA ASP A 682 2.88 14.76 13.38
C ASP A 682 3.33 13.90 14.55
N LEU A 683 2.85 12.66 14.60
CA LEU A 683 3.24 11.72 15.64
C LEU A 683 4.75 11.46 15.57
N SER A 684 5.25 11.12 14.38
CA SER A 684 6.68 10.85 14.16
C SER A 684 7.55 12.03 14.58
N TRP A 685 7.18 13.25 14.21
CA TRP A 685 7.91 14.47 14.62
C TRP A 685 7.80 14.77 16.11
N ARG A 686 6.67 14.46 16.74
CA ARG A 686 6.55 14.57 18.18
C ARG A 686 7.51 13.62 18.89
N PHE A 687 7.63 12.37 18.43
CA PHE A 687 8.64 11.46 18.98
C PHE A 687 10.07 11.92 18.68
N ILE A 688 10.37 12.40 17.46
CA ILE A 688 11.70 12.94 17.12
C ILE A 688 12.06 14.13 18.01
N SER A 689 11.11 15.01 18.32
CA SER A 689 11.33 16.13 19.24
C SER A 689 11.66 15.66 20.66
N ASP A 690 10.98 14.63 21.14
CA ASP A 690 11.13 14.13 22.51
C ASP A 690 12.36 13.23 22.70
N TYR A 691 12.69 12.42 21.69
CA TYR A 691 13.71 11.36 21.77
C TYR A 691 14.91 11.55 20.82
N GLY A 692 14.91 12.59 19.98
CA GLY A 692 15.90 12.84 18.95
C GLY A 692 15.64 12.03 17.67
N TYR A 693 16.24 12.44 16.55
CA TYR A 693 16.27 11.66 15.31
C TYR A 693 17.52 10.77 15.29
N ASP A 694 17.36 9.53 14.84
CA ASP A 694 18.46 8.59 14.63
C ASP A 694 18.47 8.14 13.15
N PRO A 695 19.55 8.40 12.39
CA PRO A 695 19.63 8.05 10.98
C PRO A 695 19.76 6.53 10.72
N ASP A 696 20.02 5.71 11.74
CA ASP A 696 20.02 4.25 11.58
C ASP A 696 18.58 3.72 11.51
N LEU A 697 18.10 3.46 10.29
CA LEU A 697 16.75 2.94 10.08
C LEU A 697 16.60 1.47 10.50
N PHE A 698 17.68 0.71 10.65
CA PHE A 698 17.62 -0.73 10.96
C PHE A 698 17.63 -1.00 12.46
N ASN A 699 18.54 -0.35 13.18
CA ASN A 699 18.81 -0.63 14.60
C ASN A 699 18.76 0.64 15.47
N GLY A 700 18.31 1.76 14.90
CA GLY A 700 18.24 3.03 15.60
C GLY A 700 17.30 2.99 16.80
N THR A 701 17.50 3.96 17.70
CA THR A 701 16.75 4.07 18.95
C THR A 701 16.10 5.45 19.13
N GLY A 702 16.14 6.28 18.08
CA GLY A 702 15.55 7.61 18.07
C GLY A 702 14.03 7.59 18.03
N GLY A 703 13.45 8.78 18.12
CA GLY A 703 12.01 8.99 18.05
C GLY A 703 11.37 8.49 16.76
N ASN A 704 12.08 8.59 15.63
CA ASN A 704 11.65 8.00 14.37
C ASN A 704 11.54 6.47 14.49
N ASN A 705 12.52 5.78 15.08
CA ASN A 705 12.47 4.32 15.26
C ASN A 705 11.36 3.90 16.24
N ILE A 706 11.13 4.67 17.31
CA ILE A 706 10.04 4.39 18.26
C ILE A 706 8.68 4.54 17.55
N ALA A 707 8.49 5.61 16.78
CA ALA A 707 7.28 5.80 15.98
C ALA A 707 7.10 4.66 14.97
N MET A 708 8.18 4.26 14.27
CA MET A 708 8.17 3.13 13.34
C MET A 708 7.69 1.85 14.01
N GLN A 709 8.25 1.49 15.15
CA GLN A 709 7.88 0.27 15.88
C GLN A 709 6.41 0.29 16.32
N LEU A 710 5.95 1.41 16.90
CA LEU A 710 4.58 1.52 17.41
C LEU A 710 3.53 1.49 16.30
N ILE A 711 3.81 2.10 15.15
CA ILE A 711 2.90 2.10 14.01
C ILE A 711 2.80 0.69 13.40
N MET A 712 3.93 -0.02 13.26
CA MET A 712 3.97 -1.42 12.81
C MET A 712 3.18 -2.35 13.76
N ASP A 713 3.35 -2.19 15.07
CA ASP A 713 2.59 -2.96 16.06
C ASP A 713 1.10 -2.56 16.07
N GLY A 714 0.77 -1.29 15.84
CA GLY A 714 -0.60 -0.82 15.67
C GLY A 714 -1.32 -1.54 14.52
N MET A 715 -0.69 -1.65 13.35
CA MET A 715 -1.25 -2.40 12.20
C MET A 715 -1.51 -3.87 12.52
N LYS A 716 -0.63 -4.51 13.32
CA LYS A 716 -0.85 -5.89 13.78
C LYS A 716 -2.03 -6.02 14.74
N LEU A 717 -2.24 -5.01 15.59
CA LEU A 717 -3.22 -5.06 16.68
C LEU A 717 -4.62 -4.62 16.27
N GLN A 718 -4.77 -3.78 15.26
CA GLN A 718 -6.06 -3.25 14.84
C GLN A 718 -7.00 -4.35 14.27
N PRO A 719 -8.33 -4.15 14.33
CA PRO A 719 -9.30 -5.08 13.75
C PRO A 719 -9.22 -5.10 12.21
N CYS A 720 -9.89 -6.09 11.60
CA CYS A 720 -10.15 -6.09 10.15
C CYS A 720 -11.19 -5.01 9.79
N ASN A 721 -10.99 -4.30 8.68
CA ASN A 721 -11.75 -3.10 8.27
C ASN A 721 -11.79 -2.00 9.34
N PRO A 722 -10.62 -1.55 9.83
CA PRO A 722 -10.56 -0.53 10.87
C PRO A 722 -11.03 0.84 10.33
N GLY A 723 -11.56 1.67 11.21
CA GLY A 723 -11.61 3.12 11.02
C GLY A 723 -10.45 3.82 11.76
N PHE A 724 -10.42 5.15 11.71
CA PHE A 724 -9.29 5.91 12.28
C PHE A 724 -9.19 5.78 13.81
N VAL A 725 -10.33 5.70 14.50
CA VAL A 725 -10.35 5.51 15.96
C VAL A 725 -9.73 4.16 16.32
N ASP A 726 -10.06 3.10 15.56
CA ASP A 726 -9.44 1.78 15.73
C ASP A 726 -7.92 1.83 15.53
N GLY A 727 -7.44 2.53 14.49
CA GLY A 727 -6.00 2.69 14.21
C GLY A 727 -5.25 3.43 15.32
N ARG A 728 -5.81 4.55 15.80
CA ARG A 728 -5.24 5.31 16.94
C ARG A 728 -5.17 4.45 18.19
N ASP A 729 -6.27 3.78 18.52
CA ASP A 729 -6.37 2.97 19.73
C ASP A 729 -5.42 1.77 19.67
N ALA A 730 -5.18 1.21 18.48
CA ALA A 730 -4.18 0.16 18.29
C ALA A 730 -2.74 0.66 18.53
N ILE A 731 -2.40 1.88 18.10
CA ILE A 731 -1.08 2.49 18.38
C ILE A 731 -0.91 2.79 19.87
N LEU A 732 -1.93 3.32 20.53
CA LEU A 732 -1.95 3.50 21.99
C LEU A 732 -1.79 2.16 22.72
N GLN A 733 -2.46 1.13 22.23
CA GLN A 733 -2.39 -0.21 22.79
C GLN A 733 -1.00 -0.84 22.62
N ALA A 734 -0.37 -0.67 21.46
CA ALA A 734 1.00 -1.11 21.20
C ALA A 734 1.96 -0.48 22.22
N ASP A 735 1.84 0.83 22.44
CA ASP A 735 2.65 1.55 23.41
C ASP A 735 2.42 1.10 24.85
N MET A 736 1.16 0.85 25.21
CA MET A 736 0.81 0.34 26.53
C MET A 736 1.47 -1.02 26.80
N ILE A 737 1.52 -1.90 25.80
CA ILE A 737 2.07 -3.25 25.94
C ILE A 737 3.60 -3.24 25.92
N ALA A 738 4.21 -2.55 24.95
CA ALA A 738 5.66 -2.55 24.75
C ALA A 738 6.37 -1.67 25.78
N ASN A 739 5.79 -0.49 26.08
CA ASN A 739 6.47 0.56 26.85
C ASN A 739 5.76 0.90 28.16
N GLY A 740 4.68 0.21 28.51
CA GLY A 740 3.91 0.50 29.73
C GLY A 740 3.14 1.82 29.69
N GLY A 741 2.89 2.36 28.49
CA GLY A 741 2.06 3.55 28.32
C GLY A 741 2.77 4.86 28.72
N VAL A 742 4.10 4.86 28.83
CA VAL A 742 4.94 6.05 29.17
C VAL A 742 4.82 7.20 28.16
N ASN A 743 3.99 6.98 27.17
CA ASN A 743 4.09 7.51 25.85
C ASN A 743 2.68 7.89 25.34
N SER A 744 1.63 7.55 26.09
CA SER A 744 0.23 7.76 25.73
C SER A 744 -0.17 9.23 25.69
N ASP A 745 0.35 10.07 26.59
CA ASP A 745 -0.04 11.49 26.65
C ASP A 745 0.26 12.21 25.33
N ARG A 746 1.46 12.02 24.77
CA ARG A 746 1.81 12.65 23.50
C ARG A 746 1.12 12.04 22.28
N ILE A 747 0.81 10.74 22.31
CA ILE A 747 0.02 10.10 21.25
C ILE A 747 -1.38 10.75 21.25
N TRP A 748 -2.00 10.88 22.42
CA TRP A 748 -3.28 11.56 22.57
C TRP A 748 -3.23 13.03 22.14
N GLU A 749 -2.22 13.78 22.55
CA GLU A 749 -2.07 15.19 22.18
C GLU A 749 -2.02 15.38 20.66
N VAL A 750 -1.25 14.55 19.95
CA VAL A 750 -1.13 14.62 18.48
C VAL A 750 -2.45 14.29 17.80
N PHE A 751 -3.06 13.15 18.14
CA PHE A 751 -4.32 12.75 17.51
C PHE A 751 -5.46 13.71 17.83
N ALA A 752 -5.55 14.19 19.08
CA ALA A 752 -6.52 15.21 19.48
C ALA A 752 -6.30 16.53 18.74
N ALA A 753 -5.06 16.95 18.48
CA ALA A 753 -4.78 18.18 17.72
C ALA A 753 -5.34 18.12 16.29
N ARG A 754 -5.41 16.94 15.67
CA ARG A 754 -6.05 16.71 14.36
C ARG A 754 -7.49 16.19 14.45
N GLY A 755 -8.18 16.37 15.56
CA GLY A 755 -9.60 16.05 15.67
C GLY A 755 -9.93 14.56 15.92
N LEU A 756 -8.92 13.71 16.13
CA LEU A 756 -9.08 12.30 16.51
C LEU A 756 -8.85 12.10 18.02
N GLY A 757 -9.39 13.01 18.83
CA GLY A 757 -9.30 13.02 20.29
C GLY A 757 -10.17 11.96 20.98
N PHE A 758 -10.13 11.95 22.31
CA PHE A 758 -10.70 10.88 23.15
C PHE A 758 -12.18 10.63 22.89
N SER A 759 -12.98 11.68 22.70
CA SER A 759 -14.41 11.56 22.44
C SER A 759 -14.79 11.46 20.95
N ALA A 760 -13.80 11.40 20.04
CA ALA A 760 -14.05 11.25 18.61
C ALA A 760 -14.69 9.89 18.31
N THR A 761 -15.61 9.86 17.34
CA THR A 761 -16.28 8.62 16.92
C THR A 761 -16.11 8.42 15.42
N GLN A 762 -15.68 7.22 15.02
CA GLN A 762 -15.58 6.89 13.59
C GLN A 762 -16.92 6.53 12.94
N GLY A 763 -17.91 6.08 13.72
CA GLY A 763 -19.18 5.59 13.17
C GLY A 763 -19.04 4.20 12.54
N ASP A 764 -19.67 3.97 11.38
CA ASP A 764 -19.48 2.72 10.63
C ASP A 764 -18.31 2.88 9.66
N SER A 765 -17.27 2.06 9.81
CA SER A 765 -16.09 1.99 8.93
C SER A 765 -16.38 1.92 7.41
N ASN A 766 -17.61 1.51 7.02
CA ASN A 766 -18.08 1.47 5.64
C ASN A 766 -18.83 2.74 5.22
N ASN A 767 -18.88 3.77 6.05
CA ASN A 767 -19.60 5.02 5.81
C ASN A 767 -18.76 6.22 6.27
N ARG A 768 -17.90 6.68 5.36
CA ARG A 768 -17.02 7.85 5.56
C ARG A 768 -17.72 9.22 5.72
N PHE A 769 -18.99 9.27 6.10
CA PHE A 769 -19.78 10.49 6.26
C PHE A 769 -20.46 10.60 7.64
N ASP A 770 -20.14 9.72 8.58
CA ASP A 770 -20.74 9.72 9.93
C ASP A 770 -19.72 9.93 11.06
N GLN A 771 -18.49 10.33 10.72
CA GLN A 771 -17.43 10.61 11.69
C GLN A 771 -17.76 11.87 12.49
N ILE A 772 -17.38 11.88 13.76
CA ILE A 772 -17.47 13.06 14.64
C ILE A 772 -16.08 13.30 15.21
N GLU A 773 -15.50 14.44 14.87
CA GLU A 773 -14.21 14.86 15.40
C GLU A 773 -14.31 15.35 16.85
N ALA A 774 -13.22 15.17 17.59
CA ALA A 774 -13.05 15.72 18.91
C ALA A 774 -11.60 16.09 19.15
N PHE A 775 -11.37 17.13 19.94
CA PHE A 775 -10.03 17.69 20.22
C PHE A 775 -9.64 17.53 21.69
N ASP A 776 -10.38 16.73 22.45
CA ASP A 776 -10.07 16.44 23.85
C ASP A 776 -9.04 15.33 23.95
N THR A 777 -8.11 15.47 24.90
CA THR A 777 -7.33 14.34 25.41
C THR A 777 -8.08 13.72 26.58
N PRO A 778 -7.81 12.44 26.93
CA PRO A 778 -8.35 11.89 28.16
C PRO A 778 -7.95 12.81 29.32
N ALA A 779 -8.91 13.15 30.18
CA ALA A 779 -8.68 14.09 31.26
C ALA A 779 -7.38 13.69 32.00
N PRO A 780 -6.39 14.61 32.13
CA PRO A 780 -5.16 14.29 32.81
C PRO A 780 -5.52 13.79 34.20
N LEU A 781 -5.06 12.60 34.55
CA LEU A 781 -5.09 12.13 35.93
C LEU A 781 -3.98 12.86 36.71
N SER A 782 -4.00 14.20 36.68
CA SER A 782 -3.19 15.08 37.51
C SER A 782 -3.97 16.35 37.89
N ASN A 783 -4.51 16.36 39.11
CA ASN A 783 -4.36 17.39 40.14
C ASN A 783 -4.29 18.89 39.78
N ASP A 784 -5.04 19.39 38.80
CA ASP A 784 -5.19 20.85 38.58
C ASP A 784 -6.52 21.42 39.10
N ASN A 785 -6.99 20.84 40.21
CA ASN A 785 -7.57 21.67 41.25
C ASN A 785 -6.78 21.40 42.53
N GLU A 786 -6.06 22.41 43.01
CA GLU A 786 -5.86 22.62 44.44
C GLU A 786 -7.25 22.80 45.13
N SER A 787 -8.08 21.78 45.10
CA SER A 787 -9.06 21.53 46.14
C SER A 787 -8.37 20.59 47.11
N ILE A 788 -7.70 21.18 48.10
CA ILE A 788 -7.26 20.59 49.38
C ILE A 788 -7.61 19.09 49.44
N ASN A 789 -6.63 18.18 49.24
CA ASN A 789 -6.80 16.72 49.28
C ASN A 789 -7.70 16.30 50.44
N SER A 790 -9.00 16.12 50.18
CA SER A 790 -9.97 15.82 51.22
C SER A 790 -9.90 14.36 51.63
N PHE A 791 -9.20 13.52 50.87
CA PHE A 791 -8.97 12.10 51.14
C PHE A 791 -7.49 11.75 51.02
N ASN A 792 -7.01 10.93 51.95
CA ASN A 792 -5.70 10.29 51.94
C ASN A 792 -5.90 8.78 51.77
N ILE A 793 -5.33 8.23 50.70
CA ILE A 793 -5.47 6.83 50.32
C ILE A 793 -4.13 6.13 50.42
N PHE A 794 -4.00 5.16 51.34
CA PHE A 794 -2.71 4.55 51.64
C PHE A 794 -2.82 3.09 52.16
N PRO A 795 -1.80 2.24 51.92
CA PRO A 795 -0.64 2.48 51.06
C PRO A 795 -1.04 2.48 49.57
N ASN A 796 -0.33 3.29 48.78
CA ASN A 796 -0.44 3.32 47.33
C ASN A 796 0.98 3.50 46.75
N PRO A 797 1.60 2.50 46.10
CA PRO A 797 1.02 1.20 45.71
C PRO A 797 0.61 0.30 46.89
N THR A 798 -0.39 -0.56 46.69
CA THR A 798 -0.96 -1.49 47.67
C THR A 798 -0.74 -2.95 47.28
N ASN A 799 -0.69 -3.86 48.26
CA ASN A 799 -0.73 -5.32 48.04
C ASN A 799 -2.15 -5.88 48.26
N GLY A 800 -3.17 -5.08 47.93
CA GLY A 800 -4.58 -5.47 48.09
C GLY A 800 -5.28 -4.97 49.35
N LEU A 801 -4.69 -4.11 50.18
CA LEU A 801 -5.38 -3.53 51.34
C LEU A 801 -5.13 -2.02 51.38
N VAL A 802 -6.21 -1.24 51.26
CA VAL A 802 -6.16 0.22 51.16
C VAL A 802 -6.95 0.83 52.29
N SER A 803 -6.38 1.85 52.94
CA SER A 803 -7.05 2.68 53.94
C SER A 803 -7.35 4.05 53.32
N ILE A 804 -8.58 4.50 53.49
CA ILE A 804 -9.06 5.78 53.00
C ILE A 804 -9.43 6.62 54.22
N ALA A 805 -8.74 7.73 54.42
CA ALA A 805 -9.00 8.68 55.50
C ALA A 805 -9.46 10.02 54.90
N SER A 806 -10.60 10.55 55.36
CA SER A 806 -11.06 11.88 54.95
C SER A 806 -10.57 12.96 55.92
N LEU A 807 -10.22 14.14 55.43
CA LEU A 807 -9.95 15.34 56.22
C LEU A 807 -11.25 16.07 56.63
N ASN A 808 -12.35 15.85 55.90
CA ASN A 808 -13.66 16.45 56.14
C ASN A 808 -14.71 15.39 56.52
N GLN A 809 -15.75 15.78 57.27
CA GLN A 809 -16.85 14.85 57.57
C GLN A 809 -17.69 14.59 56.30
N VAL A 810 -17.71 13.33 55.86
CA VAL A 810 -18.44 12.89 54.67
C VAL A 810 -19.33 11.71 55.04
N ASN A 811 -20.63 11.99 55.12
CA ASN A 811 -21.65 11.00 55.38
C ASN A 811 -22.14 10.41 54.05
N ASN A 812 -22.27 9.06 53.99
CA ASN A 812 -22.85 8.35 52.85
C ASN A 812 -22.16 8.58 51.49
N GLY A 813 -20.83 8.69 51.46
CA GLY A 813 -20.10 8.77 50.19
C GLY A 813 -20.08 7.42 49.47
N LEU A 814 -20.30 7.43 48.15
CA LEU A 814 -20.18 6.28 47.27
C LEU A 814 -18.73 6.11 46.83
N LEU A 815 -18.08 5.08 47.35
CA LEU A 815 -16.79 4.61 46.86
C LEU A 815 -17.01 3.72 45.64
N THR A 816 -16.33 3.99 44.54
CA THR A 816 -16.33 3.16 43.33
C THR A 816 -14.89 2.98 42.87
N ILE A 817 -14.51 1.77 42.47
CA ILE A 817 -13.21 1.52 41.84
C ILE A 817 -13.46 1.06 40.42
N TYR A 818 -12.80 1.72 39.50
CA TYR A 818 -12.81 1.40 38.08
C TYR A 818 -11.50 0.71 37.71
N ASP A 819 -11.56 -0.28 36.83
CA ASP A 819 -10.38 -0.66 36.06
C ASP A 819 -10.06 0.41 35.00
N PHE A 820 -8.92 0.25 34.32
CA PHE A 820 -8.46 1.20 33.32
C PHE A 820 -9.40 1.32 32.10
N ASN A 821 -10.23 0.30 31.85
CA ASN A 821 -11.23 0.30 30.77
C ASN A 821 -12.55 0.97 31.21
N GLY A 822 -12.58 1.63 32.38
CA GLY A 822 -13.76 2.31 32.91
C GLY A 822 -14.82 1.37 33.50
N ARG A 823 -14.54 0.07 33.67
CA ARG A 823 -15.49 -0.87 34.27
C ARG A 823 -15.43 -0.80 35.79
N ILE A 824 -16.58 -0.82 36.43
CA ILE A 824 -16.68 -0.86 37.90
C ILE A 824 -16.25 -2.24 38.40
N VAL A 825 -15.13 -2.31 39.12
CA VAL A 825 -14.60 -3.53 39.74
C VAL A 825 -14.92 -3.63 41.23
N PHE A 826 -15.27 -2.51 41.87
CA PHE A 826 -15.70 -2.47 43.27
C PHE A 826 -16.61 -1.27 43.49
N ASN A 827 -17.65 -1.40 44.32
CA ASN A 827 -18.39 -0.24 44.83
C ASN A 827 -18.86 -0.46 46.27
N LYS A 828 -18.97 0.62 47.05
CA LYS A 828 -19.43 0.58 48.44
C LYS A 828 -19.81 1.97 48.93
N THR A 829 -21.03 2.12 49.46
CA THR A 829 -21.36 3.33 50.23
C THR A 829 -20.73 3.24 51.62
N SER A 830 -20.00 4.28 52.03
CA SER A 830 -19.31 4.31 53.33
C SER A 830 -19.46 5.68 54.01
N ASN A 831 -19.33 5.67 55.33
CA ASN A 831 -19.15 6.90 56.10
C ASN A 831 -17.65 7.13 56.29
N PHE A 832 -17.13 8.26 55.81
CA PHE A 832 -15.70 8.57 55.86
C PHE A 832 -15.31 9.49 57.04
N ASN A 833 -16.17 9.58 58.06
CA ASN A 833 -15.81 10.20 59.35
C ASN A 833 -14.78 9.37 60.13
N GLU A 834 -14.56 8.11 59.74
CA GLU A 834 -13.53 7.21 60.24
C GLU A 834 -12.71 6.65 59.06
N ILE A 835 -11.55 6.04 59.36
CA ILE A 835 -10.71 5.40 58.33
C ILE A 835 -11.46 4.19 57.76
N VAL A 836 -11.77 4.25 56.46
CA VAL A 836 -12.42 3.16 55.73
C VAL A 836 -11.34 2.25 55.17
N LYS A 837 -11.41 0.95 55.50
CA LYS A 837 -10.53 -0.06 54.90
C LYS A 837 -11.24 -0.78 53.76
N VAL A 838 -10.51 -0.96 52.67
CA VAL A 838 -10.96 -1.60 51.45
C VAL A 838 -10.00 -2.73 51.13
N ASP A 839 -10.56 -3.93 50.94
CA ASP A 839 -9.83 -5.11 50.53
C ASP A 839 -9.94 -5.24 49.01
N LEU A 840 -8.80 -5.10 48.35
CA LEU A 840 -8.58 -5.20 46.91
C LEU A 840 -7.73 -6.43 46.57
N SER A 841 -7.51 -7.36 47.50
CA SER A 841 -6.69 -8.55 47.27
C SER A 841 -7.25 -9.47 46.18
N SER A 842 -8.52 -9.31 45.82
CA SER A 842 -9.15 -10.01 44.69
C SER A 842 -8.90 -9.34 43.34
N LEU A 843 -8.36 -8.12 43.30
CA LEU A 843 -8.02 -7.41 42.07
C LEU A 843 -6.63 -7.85 41.59
N LYS A 844 -6.45 -7.99 40.27
CA LYS A 844 -5.15 -8.31 39.67
C LYS A 844 -4.17 -7.13 39.90
N ALA A 845 -2.87 -7.40 39.80
CA ALA A 845 -1.89 -6.32 39.79
C ALA A 845 -2.15 -5.39 38.61
N GLY A 846 -2.18 -4.08 38.84
CA GLY A 846 -2.58 -3.11 37.82
C GLY A 846 -2.93 -1.73 38.36
N ILE A 847 -3.25 -0.83 37.45
CA ILE A 847 -3.70 0.53 37.76
C ILE A 847 -5.23 0.53 37.82
N TYR A 848 -5.76 1.07 38.90
CA TYR A 848 -7.20 1.27 39.09
C TYR A 848 -7.48 2.74 39.45
N LEU A 849 -8.71 3.17 39.23
CA LEU A 849 -9.18 4.49 39.64
C LEU A 849 -10.15 4.34 40.78
N ILE A 850 -9.87 4.97 41.92
CA ILE A 850 -10.81 5.05 43.03
C ILE A 850 -11.54 6.39 42.96
N SER A 851 -12.87 6.35 42.94
CA SER A 851 -13.76 7.49 42.93
C SER A 851 -14.61 7.51 44.20
N ILE A 852 -14.73 8.66 44.84
CA ILE A 852 -15.57 8.90 46.01
C ILE A 852 -16.51 10.05 45.68
N SER A 853 -17.81 9.78 45.58
CA SER A 853 -18.83 10.79 45.27
C SER A 853 -19.84 10.95 46.41
N GLY A 854 -20.31 12.18 46.64
CA GLY A 854 -21.29 12.54 47.68
C GLY A 854 -22.03 13.84 47.34
N GLU A 855 -22.89 14.34 48.23
CA GLU A 855 -23.72 15.55 47.97
C GLU A 855 -22.89 16.77 47.54
N ASP A 856 -21.73 16.99 48.16
CA ASP A 856 -20.84 18.13 47.88
C ASP A 856 -19.38 17.72 47.61
N ILE A 857 -19.13 16.43 47.31
CA ILE A 857 -17.77 15.92 47.08
C ILE A 857 -17.67 15.06 45.83
N ASN A 858 -16.57 15.21 45.10
CA ASN A 858 -16.15 14.27 44.08
C ASN A 858 -14.62 14.18 44.12
N HIS A 859 -14.09 13.03 44.54
CA HIS A 859 -12.65 12.76 44.62
C HIS A 859 -12.32 11.58 43.73
N VAL A 860 -11.29 11.69 42.90
CA VAL A 860 -10.80 10.59 42.08
C VAL A 860 -9.29 10.50 42.24
N GLU A 861 -8.78 9.31 42.48
CA GLU A 861 -7.34 9.07 42.68
C GLU A 861 -6.92 7.77 41.99
N LYS A 862 -5.68 7.76 41.50
CA LYS A 862 -5.06 6.56 40.92
C LYS A 862 -4.56 5.66 42.06
N ILE A 863 -4.89 4.37 42.03
CA ILE A 863 -4.29 3.37 42.93
C ILE A 863 -3.57 2.29 42.11
N VAL A 864 -2.43 1.84 42.62
CA VAL A 864 -1.65 0.76 42.01
C VAL A 864 -1.72 -0.46 42.90
N VAL A 865 -2.30 -1.55 42.41
CA VAL A 865 -2.29 -2.87 43.07
C VAL A 865 -1.07 -3.64 42.56
N LYS A 866 -0.25 -4.19 43.48
CA LYS A 866 0.95 -4.97 43.18
C LYS A 866 0.71 -6.47 43.23
#